data_AF-A0A5P9EWX0-F1
#
_entry.id   AF-A0A5P9EWX0-F1
#
_cell.length_a   1.000
_cell.length_b   1.000
_cell.length_c   1.000
_cell.angle_alpha   90.00
_cell.angle_beta   90.00
_cell.angle_gamma   90.00
#
_symmetry.space_group_name_H-M   'P 1'
#
loop_
_entity.id
_entity.type
_entity.pdbx_description
1 polymer ?
#
loop_
_entity_poly.entity_id
_entity_poly.type
_entity_poly.pdbx_seq_one_letter_code
_entity_poly.pdbx_strand_id
1 'polypeptide(L)'
;MSTIGQIQKEYDVVIIGGGWAGLTLARQIRRGSQDTSILVVEANDGFRAKVGEATVEMTGHYFMNQLGLVNYLYRNHLPKNGLRFFFDKPDHSLSLTEMSEHGTTSIPPHPAFQLDRARLEADLVEMNREDDIEVLMGVKAKALSIESADERHSVQLSAEECDAEVTARWLVDCSGRNRFTKKHKKLTRQENVPENFSAWGRFKNIQDIDSMGDEAWRKRAFGRFLSTNHFSGDGYWVWFIPLSGGYTSVGIVGEKDKFAKPPTKRESFLDFLKNYQAISELLDGAELVDFEAWGQLAYRAEEFIFPDRWATSGFASMFLDPLFSGGGDMIALFNDHICKYILMDLAESDRDKAQQVLDQQLPIANQTVKEFYQGLYAHVANVYPVIDSAELCSPLLAYNTSAYFLEIVWDYMSGNYLDQEYWQRKSYLRRGYLALELILQKQLIDTAKVLKSEGRYYRRNDEGFFESGADHYKYFVYLMGTAGRDGWRIDLRVKLWVEIFLKVIEAKLDLPMLANKMIVQQSILLPDLLEKSNLNFADKGWLLEKISDKFSEMLSEEAECPIQVKVSEDSFHTGMLEIIDLSGELTVDELEKLTKKAKSLWGQTQEYIAMPSMVPVFLAFARSQPDSIMDSVIDQRKVLEMGQQASESRVVEAV
;
A
#
# COMPACT_ATOMS: atom_id res chain seq x y z
N MET A 1 -35.38 -17.54 10.57
CA MET A 1 -34.96 -16.30 9.90
C MET A 1 -36.01 -15.25 10.20
N SER A 2 -35.61 -14.09 10.72
CA SER A 2 -36.52 -12.97 10.93
C SER A 2 -37.00 -12.44 9.58
N THR A 3 -38.31 -12.32 9.40
CA THR A 3 -38.93 -11.64 8.25
C THR A 3 -39.27 -10.20 8.65
N ILE A 4 -39.38 -9.27 7.69
CA ILE A 4 -39.74 -7.86 7.95
C ILE A 4 -40.93 -7.69 8.93
N GLY A 5 -41.93 -8.58 8.91
CA GLY A 5 -43.08 -8.50 9.82
C GLY A 5 -42.82 -8.87 11.29
N GLN A 6 -41.63 -9.37 11.63
CA GLN A 6 -41.27 -9.87 12.97
C GLN A 6 -40.16 -9.05 13.65
N ILE A 7 -39.69 -8.01 12.98
CA ILE A 7 -38.51 -7.23 13.39
C ILE A 7 -38.90 -6.17 14.42
N GLN A 8 -37.93 -5.73 15.22
CA GLN A 8 -38.12 -4.57 16.11
C GLN A 8 -38.33 -3.30 15.27
N LYS A 9 -39.07 -2.32 15.80
CA LYS A 9 -39.24 -1.02 15.12
C LYS A 9 -38.12 -0.03 15.43
N GLU A 10 -37.35 -0.28 16.47
CA GLU A 10 -36.33 0.62 17.01
C GLU A 10 -35.06 -0.17 17.28
N TYR A 11 -33.92 0.31 16.78
CA TYR A 11 -32.59 -0.26 17.01
C TYR A 11 -31.59 0.79 17.48
N ASP A 12 -30.55 0.42 18.18
CA ASP A 12 -29.46 1.34 18.45
C ASP A 12 -28.69 1.65 17.16
N VAL A 13 -28.46 0.63 16.34
CA VAL A 13 -27.68 0.73 15.10
C VAL A 13 -28.38 0.06 13.93
N VAL A 14 -28.54 0.77 12.82
CA VAL A 14 -28.92 0.19 11.52
C VAL A 14 -27.74 0.28 10.55
N ILE A 15 -27.38 -0.84 9.94
CA ILE A 15 -26.30 -0.97 8.97
C ILE A 15 -26.90 -1.35 7.61
N ILE A 16 -26.71 -0.50 6.61
CA ILE A 16 -27.22 -0.71 5.24
C ILE A 16 -26.13 -1.36 4.40
N GLY A 17 -26.31 -2.63 4.04
CA GLY A 17 -25.41 -3.43 3.21
C GLY A 17 -24.74 -4.56 4.00
N GLY A 18 -24.96 -5.80 3.57
CA GLY A 18 -24.40 -7.03 4.14
C GLY A 18 -23.12 -7.49 3.45
N GLY A 19 -22.34 -6.58 2.86
CA GLY A 19 -20.96 -6.91 2.49
C GLY A 19 -20.07 -7.02 3.72
N TRP A 20 -18.86 -7.58 3.57
CA TRP A 20 -17.97 -7.75 4.72
C TRP A 20 -17.78 -6.48 5.57
N ALA A 21 -17.67 -5.28 4.98
CA ALA A 21 -17.59 -4.02 5.73
C ALA A 21 -18.72 -3.85 6.78
N GLY A 22 -19.97 -4.15 6.42
CA GLY A 22 -21.12 -4.05 7.31
C GLY A 22 -21.25 -5.24 8.27
N LEU A 23 -21.03 -6.46 7.77
CA LEU A 23 -21.11 -7.66 8.61
C LEU A 23 -20.01 -7.72 9.67
N THR A 24 -18.79 -7.29 9.36
CA THR A 24 -17.70 -7.22 10.33
C THR A 24 -17.90 -6.10 11.34
N LEU A 25 -18.47 -4.96 10.92
CA LEU A 25 -18.82 -3.88 11.85
C LEU A 25 -19.88 -4.34 12.86
N ALA A 26 -20.95 -4.98 12.38
CA ALA A 26 -22.01 -5.52 13.25
C ALA A 26 -21.43 -6.48 14.30
N ARG A 27 -20.57 -7.41 13.86
CA ARG A 27 -19.86 -8.34 14.72
C ARG A 27 -19.00 -7.61 15.75
N GLN A 28 -18.25 -6.60 15.33
CA GLN A 28 -17.36 -5.85 16.21
C GLN A 28 -18.13 -5.07 17.28
N ILE A 29 -19.25 -4.41 16.92
CA ILE A 29 -20.11 -3.71 17.87
C ILE A 29 -20.66 -4.71 18.90
N ARG A 30 -21.19 -5.86 18.46
CA ARG A 30 -21.71 -6.90 19.36
C ARG A 30 -20.65 -7.44 20.33
N ARG A 31 -19.41 -7.57 19.88
CA ARG A 31 -18.29 -7.98 20.75
C ARG A 31 -17.93 -6.92 21.79
N GLY A 32 -18.18 -5.64 21.51
CA GLY A 32 -17.97 -4.54 22.45
C GLY A 32 -19.16 -4.27 23.38
N SER A 33 -20.38 -4.66 22.99
CA SER A 33 -21.60 -4.51 23.80
C SER A 33 -22.65 -5.57 23.46
N GLN A 34 -23.07 -6.34 24.47
CA GLN A 34 -24.13 -7.34 24.32
C GLN A 34 -25.54 -6.74 24.32
N ASP A 35 -25.69 -5.51 24.83
CA ASP A 35 -27.00 -4.86 24.99
C ASP A 35 -27.40 -4.02 23.76
N THR A 36 -26.47 -3.78 22.84
CA THR A 36 -26.71 -2.94 21.66
C THR A 36 -27.54 -3.68 20.63
N SER A 37 -28.72 -3.15 20.32
CA SER A 37 -29.61 -3.69 19.28
C SER A 37 -29.14 -3.27 17.88
N ILE A 38 -28.87 -4.26 17.02
CA ILE A 38 -28.26 -4.05 15.71
C ILE A 38 -29.12 -4.71 14.63
N LEU A 39 -29.44 -3.94 13.58
CA LEU A 39 -30.07 -4.43 12.36
C LEU A 39 -29.12 -4.25 11.17
N VAL A 40 -28.84 -5.33 10.44
CA VAL A 40 -28.16 -5.31 9.14
C VAL A 40 -29.17 -5.63 8.04
N VAL A 41 -29.23 -4.80 6.99
CA VAL A 41 -30.09 -5.02 5.82
C VAL A 41 -29.28 -5.23 4.56
N GLU A 42 -29.49 -6.36 3.88
CA GLU A 42 -28.85 -6.72 2.62
C GLU A 42 -29.91 -6.91 1.53
N ALA A 43 -29.72 -6.21 0.41
CA ALA A 43 -30.69 -6.19 -0.69
C ALA A 43 -30.76 -7.50 -1.46
N ASN A 44 -29.67 -8.27 -1.50
CA ASN A 44 -29.62 -9.57 -2.15
C ASN A 44 -30.07 -10.69 -1.20
N ASP A 45 -30.67 -11.73 -1.75
CA ASP A 45 -31.06 -12.96 -1.05
C ASP A 45 -29.88 -13.92 -0.80
N GLY A 46 -28.79 -13.76 -1.54
CA GLY A 46 -27.53 -14.47 -1.36
C GLY A 46 -26.33 -13.72 -1.91
N PHE A 47 -25.14 -14.25 -1.66
CA PHE A 47 -23.88 -13.65 -2.09
C PHE A 47 -23.33 -14.28 -3.35
N ARG A 48 -22.87 -13.43 -4.26
CA ARG A 48 -22.10 -13.82 -5.44
C ARG A 48 -20.63 -13.44 -5.24
N ALA A 49 -19.76 -14.00 -6.07
CA ALA A 49 -18.35 -13.67 -6.04
C ALA A 49 -18.14 -12.14 -6.23
N LYS A 50 -17.21 -11.56 -5.46
CA LYS A 50 -16.96 -10.12 -5.41
C LYS A 50 -15.49 -9.83 -5.18
N VAL A 51 -14.96 -8.78 -5.81
CA VAL A 51 -13.56 -8.34 -5.64
C VAL A 51 -13.27 -7.78 -4.25
N GLY A 52 -11.97 -7.75 -3.92
CA GLY A 52 -11.46 -7.53 -2.56
C GLY A 52 -11.25 -8.87 -1.86
N GLU A 53 -10.49 -9.76 -2.52
CA GLU A 53 -10.22 -11.13 -2.08
C GLU A 53 -8.88 -11.21 -1.34
N ALA A 54 -7.85 -10.50 -1.80
CA ALA A 54 -6.55 -10.44 -1.12
C ALA A 54 -6.57 -9.49 0.09
N THR A 55 -6.09 -9.97 1.23
CA THR A 55 -5.84 -9.13 2.42
C THR A 55 -4.35 -8.89 2.63
N VAL A 56 -4.02 -7.95 3.51
CA VAL A 56 -2.67 -7.73 4.06
C VAL A 56 -2.73 -7.77 5.59
N GLU A 57 -1.59 -7.66 6.23
CA GLU A 57 -1.36 -8.05 7.62
C GLU A 57 -2.20 -7.25 8.63
N MET A 58 -2.47 -5.97 8.35
CA MET A 58 -3.36 -5.16 9.19
C MET A 58 -4.81 -5.68 9.13
N THR A 59 -5.35 -5.92 7.92
CA THR A 59 -6.65 -6.59 7.75
C THR A 59 -6.67 -8.00 8.36
N GLY A 60 -5.59 -8.77 8.20
CA GLY A 60 -5.43 -10.08 8.84
C GLY A 60 -5.55 -9.98 10.36
N HIS A 61 -4.85 -9.02 10.97
CA HIS A 61 -4.94 -8.72 12.39
C HIS A 61 -6.37 -8.30 12.80
N TYR A 62 -7.04 -7.46 12.02
CA TYR A 62 -8.43 -7.07 12.27
C TYR A 62 -9.36 -8.29 12.38
N PHE A 63 -9.35 -9.17 11.37
CA PHE A 63 -10.16 -10.39 11.41
C PHE A 63 -9.83 -11.29 12.59
N MET A 64 -8.54 -11.48 12.86
CA MET A 64 -8.09 -12.43 13.88
C MET A 64 -8.34 -11.92 15.30
N ASN A 65 -7.92 -10.69 15.59
CA ASN A 65 -7.88 -10.13 16.93
C ASN A 65 -9.16 -9.36 17.29
N GLN A 66 -9.65 -8.49 16.39
CA GLN A 66 -10.85 -7.70 16.67
C GLN A 66 -12.13 -8.52 16.51
N LEU A 67 -12.20 -9.38 15.48
CA LEU A 67 -13.41 -10.14 15.17
C LEU A 67 -13.41 -11.58 15.70
N GLY A 68 -12.25 -12.09 16.13
CA GLY A 68 -12.11 -13.46 16.67
C GLY A 68 -12.25 -14.56 15.62
N LEU A 69 -11.86 -14.30 14.36
CA LEU A 69 -12.11 -15.19 13.22
C LEU A 69 -10.93 -16.08 12.82
N VAL A 70 -9.87 -16.17 13.65
CA VAL A 70 -8.64 -16.95 13.35
C VAL A 70 -8.95 -18.37 12.85
N ASN A 71 -9.68 -19.15 13.65
CA ASN A 71 -9.97 -20.56 13.33
C ASN A 71 -10.83 -20.69 12.07
N TYR A 72 -11.76 -19.76 11.87
CA TYR A 72 -12.63 -19.75 10.70
C TYR A 72 -11.81 -19.48 9.43
N LEU A 73 -10.93 -18.47 9.45
CA LEU A 73 -10.12 -18.09 8.30
C LEU A 73 -9.22 -19.25 7.82
N TYR A 74 -8.46 -19.87 8.72
CA TYR A 74 -7.57 -20.99 8.37
C TYR A 74 -8.30 -22.25 7.87
N ARG A 75 -9.58 -22.44 8.24
CA ARG A 75 -10.37 -23.60 7.81
C ARG A 75 -11.09 -23.39 6.48
N ASN A 76 -11.43 -22.15 6.15
CA ASN A 76 -12.38 -21.84 5.08
C ASN A 76 -11.79 -20.99 3.96
N HIS A 77 -10.63 -20.37 4.18
CA HIS A 77 -9.93 -19.48 3.24
C HIS A 77 -8.46 -19.87 3.11
N LEU A 78 -7.80 -19.38 2.07
CA LEU A 78 -6.39 -19.70 1.82
C LEU A 78 -5.50 -18.69 2.56
N PRO A 79 -4.42 -19.13 3.24
CA PRO A 79 -3.41 -18.21 3.73
C PRO A 79 -2.69 -17.56 2.55
N LYS A 80 -2.28 -16.30 2.71
CA LYS A 80 -1.56 -15.56 1.68
C LYS A 80 -0.06 -15.57 1.94
N ASN A 81 0.72 -15.90 0.93
CA ASN A 81 2.17 -15.91 0.95
C ASN A 81 2.76 -14.63 0.32
N GLY A 82 2.40 -13.47 0.90
CA GLY A 82 2.89 -12.16 0.47
C GLY A 82 2.44 -11.69 -0.92
N LEU A 83 3.09 -10.63 -1.39
CA LEU A 83 2.93 -10.08 -2.74
C LEU A 83 4.06 -10.61 -3.64
N ARG A 84 3.74 -10.86 -4.90
CA ARG A 84 4.72 -11.28 -5.92
C ARG A 84 4.49 -10.52 -7.22
N PHE A 85 5.54 -10.03 -7.84
CA PHE A 85 5.50 -9.27 -9.08
C PHE A 85 6.36 -9.94 -10.13
N PHE A 86 5.86 -10.02 -11.36
CA PHE A 86 6.55 -10.53 -12.53
C PHE A 86 6.74 -9.40 -13.54
N PHE A 87 7.96 -9.26 -14.04
CA PHE A 87 8.34 -8.21 -14.98
C PHE A 87 8.62 -8.81 -16.35
N ASP A 88 8.12 -8.15 -17.40
CA ASP A 88 8.20 -8.63 -18.78
C ASP A 88 9.00 -7.67 -19.69
N LYS A 89 9.27 -8.06 -20.92
CA LYS A 89 9.66 -7.14 -21.98
C LYS A 89 8.45 -6.36 -22.52
N PRO A 90 8.67 -5.23 -23.22
CA PRO A 90 7.58 -4.39 -23.74
C PRO A 90 6.62 -5.09 -24.71
N ASP A 91 7.08 -6.16 -25.36
CA ASP A 91 6.32 -6.95 -26.32
C ASP A 91 5.60 -8.16 -25.71
N HIS A 92 5.72 -8.35 -24.38
CA HIS A 92 5.08 -9.41 -23.61
C HIS A 92 5.41 -10.83 -24.08
N SER A 93 6.65 -11.00 -24.55
CA SER A 93 7.15 -12.20 -25.20
C SER A 93 7.83 -13.20 -24.26
N LEU A 94 8.04 -12.86 -22.98
CA LEU A 94 8.69 -13.80 -22.06
C LEU A 94 7.71 -14.89 -21.62
N SER A 95 8.18 -16.13 -21.60
CA SER A 95 7.52 -17.18 -20.81
C SER A 95 7.61 -16.86 -19.33
N LEU A 96 6.73 -17.46 -18.52
CA LEU A 96 6.72 -17.25 -17.06
C LEU A 96 8.10 -17.46 -16.41
N THR A 97 8.89 -18.39 -16.95
CA THR A 97 10.17 -18.80 -16.36
C THR A 97 11.34 -17.89 -16.70
N GLU A 98 11.17 -17.07 -17.74
CA GLU A 98 12.15 -16.09 -18.21
C GLU A 98 11.94 -14.72 -17.57
N MET A 99 10.72 -14.44 -17.09
CA MET A 99 10.41 -13.20 -16.38
C MET A 99 11.23 -13.05 -15.10
N SER A 100 11.65 -11.81 -14.85
CA SER A 100 12.13 -11.44 -13.53
C SER A 100 10.98 -11.46 -12.52
N GLU A 101 11.27 -11.88 -11.31
CA GLU A 101 10.31 -12.13 -10.25
C GLU A 101 10.73 -11.40 -8.97
N HIS A 102 9.86 -10.59 -8.40
CA HIS A 102 10.01 -10.04 -7.05
C HIS A 102 9.05 -10.77 -6.11
N GLY A 103 9.51 -11.31 -4.99
CA GLY A 103 8.62 -11.95 -4.02
C GLY A 103 9.33 -12.49 -2.78
N THR A 104 8.54 -13.00 -1.84
CA THR A 104 9.08 -13.64 -0.64
C THR A 104 9.51 -15.08 -0.94
N THR A 105 10.58 -15.53 -0.27
CA THR A 105 11.02 -16.93 -0.22
C THR A 105 10.55 -17.65 1.06
N SER A 106 9.99 -16.89 2.01
CA SER A 106 9.57 -17.36 3.33
C SER A 106 8.12 -16.99 3.63
N ILE A 107 7.48 -17.76 4.52
CA ILE A 107 6.12 -17.46 4.99
C ILE A 107 6.17 -16.16 5.82
N PRO A 108 5.32 -15.15 5.51
CA PRO A 108 5.24 -13.93 6.32
C PRO A 108 4.90 -14.23 7.79
N PRO A 109 5.50 -13.53 8.77
CA PRO A 109 5.27 -13.80 10.19
C PRO A 109 3.88 -13.38 10.68
N HIS A 110 3.26 -12.42 10.00
CA HIS A 110 1.90 -11.98 10.28
C HIS A 110 0.95 -12.52 9.21
N PRO A 111 -0.08 -13.28 9.59
CA PRO A 111 -1.00 -13.87 8.63
C PRO A 111 -1.83 -12.86 7.83
N ALA A 112 -1.93 -13.11 6.54
CA ALA A 112 -2.93 -12.55 5.63
C ALA A 112 -3.62 -13.70 4.87
N PHE A 113 -4.69 -13.41 4.13
CA PHE A 113 -5.57 -14.42 3.54
C PHE A 113 -6.04 -14.02 2.14
N GLN A 114 -6.34 -15.02 1.32
CA GLN A 114 -7.14 -14.89 0.09
C GLN A 114 -8.57 -15.34 0.41
N LEU A 115 -9.50 -14.40 0.40
CA LEU A 115 -10.88 -14.56 0.83
C LEU A 115 -11.77 -14.98 -0.33
N ASP A 116 -12.51 -16.07 -0.14
CA ASP A 116 -13.70 -16.36 -0.95
C ASP A 116 -14.86 -15.51 -0.41
N ARG A 117 -15.17 -14.42 -1.12
CA ARG A 117 -16.12 -13.40 -0.68
C ARG A 117 -17.58 -13.84 -0.72
N ALA A 118 -17.96 -14.78 -1.57
CA ALA A 118 -19.33 -15.30 -1.50
C ALA A 118 -19.52 -16.11 -0.21
N ARG A 119 -18.53 -16.94 0.11
CA ARG A 119 -18.51 -17.75 1.32
C ARG A 119 -18.37 -16.92 2.59
N LEU A 120 -17.41 -16.00 2.63
CA LEU A 120 -17.14 -15.16 3.80
C LEU A 120 -18.40 -14.42 4.25
N GLU A 121 -19.06 -13.73 3.33
CA GLU A 121 -20.27 -12.99 3.66
C GLU A 121 -21.43 -13.90 4.08
N ALA A 122 -21.64 -15.05 3.42
CA ALA A 122 -22.67 -16.01 3.82
C ALA A 122 -22.43 -16.54 5.24
N ASP A 123 -21.19 -16.95 5.54
CA ASP A 123 -20.81 -17.49 6.84
C ASP A 123 -20.88 -16.40 7.93
N LEU A 124 -20.52 -15.15 7.63
CA LEU A 124 -20.65 -14.01 8.55
C LEU A 124 -22.11 -13.66 8.86
N VAL A 125 -23.04 -13.81 7.89
CA VAL A 125 -24.48 -13.62 8.16
C VAL A 125 -24.96 -14.60 9.21
N GLU A 126 -24.60 -15.87 9.09
CA GLU A 126 -25.01 -16.90 10.05
C GLU A 126 -24.34 -16.69 11.41
N MET A 127 -23.03 -16.42 11.46
CA MET A 127 -22.34 -16.11 12.72
C MET A 127 -22.94 -14.90 13.44
N ASN A 128 -23.33 -13.85 12.69
CA ASN A 128 -23.94 -12.68 13.30
C ASN A 128 -25.32 -12.99 13.86
N ARG A 129 -26.13 -13.82 13.17
CA ARG A 129 -27.42 -14.29 13.68
C ARG A 129 -27.27 -15.15 14.94
N GLU A 130 -26.23 -15.99 15.01
CA GLU A 130 -25.89 -16.78 16.20
C GLU A 130 -25.48 -15.90 17.39
N ASP A 131 -24.91 -14.71 17.13
CA ASP A 131 -24.56 -13.70 18.13
C ASP A 131 -25.70 -12.67 18.36
N ASP A 132 -26.97 -13.07 18.13
CA ASP A 132 -28.19 -12.28 18.35
C ASP A 132 -28.25 -10.93 17.59
N ILE A 133 -27.53 -10.81 16.47
CA ILE A 133 -27.64 -9.67 15.55
C ILE A 133 -28.75 -9.96 14.53
N GLU A 134 -29.63 -8.98 14.33
CA GLU A 134 -30.68 -9.13 13.34
C GLU A 134 -30.13 -8.84 11.94
N VAL A 135 -30.13 -9.84 11.07
CA VAL A 135 -29.62 -9.74 9.68
C VAL A 135 -30.71 -10.13 8.69
N LEU A 136 -31.21 -9.16 7.92
CA LEU A 136 -32.25 -9.34 6.92
C LEU A 136 -31.64 -9.40 5.52
N MET A 137 -31.80 -10.54 4.86
CA MET A 137 -31.42 -10.76 3.45
C MET A 137 -32.62 -10.53 2.54
N GLY A 138 -32.39 -10.11 1.29
CA GLY A 138 -33.46 -9.79 0.34
C GLY A 138 -34.27 -8.53 0.71
N VAL A 139 -33.73 -7.67 1.58
CA VAL A 139 -34.40 -6.46 2.08
C VAL A 139 -33.65 -5.22 1.62
N LYS A 140 -34.35 -4.39 0.85
CA LYS A 140 -33.79 -3.15 0.29
C LYS A 140 -34.17 -1.94 1.12
N ALA A 141 -33.17 -1.14 1.52
CA ALA A 141 -33.41 0.24 1.95
C ALA A 141 -33.82 1.10 0.73
N LYS A 142 -35.02 1.68 0.76
CA LYS A 142 -35.58 2.52 -0.31
C LYS A 142 -35.33 4.00 -0.07
N ALA A 143 -35.49 4.45 1.16
CA ALA A 143 -35.30 5.83 1.60
C ALA A 143 -34.79 5.85 3.03
N LEU A 144 -34.13 6.95 3.40
CA LEU A 144 -33.74 7.22 4.78
C LEU A 144 -33.96 8.70 5.10
N SER A 145 -34.18 9.01 6.37
CA SER A 145 -34.09 10.36 6.92
C SER A 145 -32.96 10.41 7.93
N ILE A 146 -31.98 11.29 7.70
CA ILE A 146 -30.91 11.58 8.64
C ILE A 146 -31.32 12.82 9.42
N GLU A 147 -31.67 12.59 10.67
CA GLU A 147 -31.99 13.66 11.62
C GLU A 147 -30.72 14.21 12.29
N SER A 148 -30.85 15.38 12.91
CA SER A 148 -29.75 16.05 13.61
C SER A 148 -29.72 15.70 15.08
N ALA A 149 -28.54 15.87 15.70
CA ALA A 149 -28.35 15.66 17.14
C ALA A 149 -28.78 14.24 17.58
N ASP A 150 -29.57 14.12 18.65
CA ASP A 150 -29.96 12.83 19.25
C ASP A 150 -31.31 12.27 18.74
N GLU A 151 -31.89 12.89 17.71
CA GLU A 151 -33.10 12.38 17.08
C GLU A 151 -32.81 11.10 16.29
N ARG A 152 -33.75 10.15 16.32
CA ARG A 152 -33.59 8.85 15.67
C ARG A 152 -33.77 9.00 14.16
N HIS A 153 -32.83 8.46 13.41
CA HIS A 153 -32.93 8.32 11.95
C HIS A 153 -34.03 7.33 11.59
N SER A 154 -34.65 7.49 10.42
CA SER A 154 -35.62 6.53 9.89
C SER A 154 -35.10 5.87 8.61
N VAL A 155 -35.43 4.59 8.41
CA VAL A 155 -35.09 3.84 7.20
C VAL A 155 -36.34 3.09 6.72
N GLN A 156 -36.72 3.36 5.47
CA GLN A 156 -37.80 2.64 4.80
C GLN A 156 -37.24 1.38 4.15
N LEU A 157 -37.70 0.23 4.63
CA LEU A 157 -37.32 -1.10 4.18
C LEU A 157 -38.38 -1.68 3.25
N SER A 158 -37.93 -2.50 2.31
CA SER A 158 -38.80 -3.19 1.38
C SER A 158 -38.30 -4.59 1.07
N ALA A 159 -39.19 -5.56 1.22
CA ALA A 159 -39.13 -6.89 0.62
C ALA A 159 -40.31 -7.05 -0.35
N GLU A 160 -40.28 -8.06 -1.22
CA GLU A 160 -41.20 -8.25 -2.36
C GLU A 160 -42.67 -7.87 -2.09
N GLU A 161 -43.24 -8.25 -0.95
CA GLU A 161 -44.64 -8.00 -0.60
C GLU A 161 -44.84 -7.21 0.71
N CYS A 162 -43.77 -6.69 1.32
CA CYS A 162 -43.86 -6.03 2.62
C CYS A 162 -42.91 -4.85 2.71
N ASP A 163 -43.46 -3.68 2.99
CA ASP A 163 -42.70 -2.48 3.35
C ASP A 163 -42.79 -2.27 4.88
N ALA A 164 -41.70 -1.80 5.47
CA ALA A 164 -41.65 -1.43 6.88
C ALA A 164 -40.79 -0.18 7.07
N GLU A 165 -40.94 0.45 8.22
CA GLU A 165 -40.08 1.54 8.66
C GLU A 165 -39.47 1.16 10.00
N VAL A 166 -38.17 1.35 10.11
CA VAL A 166 -37.39 1.19 11.34
C VAL A 166 -36.72 2.50 11.68
N THR A 167 -36.48 2.73 12.97
CA THR A 167 -35.70 3.88 13.44
C THR A 167 -34.44 3.46 14.14
N ALA A 168 -33.38 4.26 14.03
CA ALA A 168 -32.11 3.99 14.69
C ALA A 168 -31.46 5.24 15.27
N ARG A 169 -30.70 5.07 16.37
CA ARG A 169 -29.87 6.16 16.90
C ARG A 169 -28.66 6.38 16.02
N TRP A 170 -28.06 5.30 15.53
CA TRP A 170 -26.95 5.32 14.59
C TRP A 170 -27.31 4.67 13.26
N LEU A 171 -26.89 5.30 12.16
CA LEU A 171 -27.04 4.78 10.80
C LEU A 171 -25.69 4.64 10.12
N VAL A 172 -25.36 3.45 9.62
CA VAL A 172 -24.10 3.21 8.90
C VAL A 172 -24.35 2.71 7.49
N ASP A 173 -23.89 3.47 6.50
CA ASP A 173 -23.92 3.07 5.10
C ASP A 173 -22.70 2.20 4.75
N CYS A 174 -22.97 0.91 4.56
CA CYS A 174 -22.04 -0.11 4.09
C CYS A 174 -22.45 -0.64 2.70
N SER A 175 -23.27 0.11 1.94
CA SER A 175 -23.89 -0.34 0.68
C SER A 175 -22.92 -0.48 -0.50
N GLY A 176 -21.61 -0.38 -0.21
CA GLY A 176 -20.54 -0.45 -1.18
C GLY A 176 -20.71 0.59 -2.27
N ARG A 177 -20.65 0.16 -3.53
CA ARG A 177 -20.68 1.07 -4.69
C ARG A 177 -22.00 1.79 -4.92
N ASN A 178 -23.10 1.30 -4.32
CA ASN A 178 -24.37 1.99 -4.40
C ASN A 178 -24.29 3.35 -3.69
N ARG A 179 -23.50 3.40 -2.60
CA ARG A 179 -23.22 4.61 -1.81
C ARG A 179 -24.52 5.32 -1.48
N PHE A 180 -25.41 4.62 -0.79
CA PHE A 180 -26.80 4.99 -0.56
C PHE A 180 -26.95 6.42 -0.01
N THR A 181 -26.03 6.83 0.86
CA THR A 181 -26.00 8.17 1.49
C THR A 181 -25.29 9.25 0.67
N LYS A 182 -24.76 8.95 -0.53
CA LYS A 182 -23.90 9.87 -1.32
C LYS A 182 -24.49 11.25 -1.64
N LYS A 183 -25.83 11.39 -1.59
CA LYS A 183 -26.54 12.65 -1.87
C LYS A 183 -26.71 13.54 -0.64
N HIS A 184 -26.52 13.03 0.57
CA HIS A 184 -26.74 13.78 1.81
C HIS A 184 -25.59 14.75 2.13
N LYS A 185 -24.36 14.41 1.76
CA LYS A 185 -23.15 15.26 1.89
C LYS A 185 -22.27 15.12 0.65
N LYS A 186 -21.22 15.94 0.57
CA LYS A 186 -20.17 15.85 -0.45
C LYS A 186 -19.27 14.62 -0.23
N LEU A 187 -19.83 13.42 -0.41
CA LEU A 187 -19.13 12.15 -0.21
C LEU A 187 -18.38 11.66 -1.46
N THR A 188 -18.46 12.37 -2.59
CA THR A 188 -17.79 11.99 -3.84
C THR A 188 -16.82 13.07 -4.27
N ARG A 189 -15.53 12.85 -4.06
CA ARG A 189 -14.46 13.61 -4.71
C ARG A 189 -13.66 12.71 -5.62
N GLN A 190 -13.44 13.20 -6.83
CA GLN A 190 -12.59 12.59 -7.86
C GLN A 190 -11.49 13.56 -8.33
N GLU A 191 -11.32 14.67 -7.62
CA GLU A 191 -10.19 15.57 -7.82
C GLU A 191 -8.94 14.94 -7.19
N ASN A 192 -7.80 15.04 -7.88
CA ASN A 192 -6.50 14.53 -7.40
C ASN A 192 -6.55 13.06 -6.96
N VAL A 193 -7.20 12.20 -7.74
CA VAL A 193 -7.15 10.74 -7.57
C VAL A 193 -6.62 10.07 -8.85
N PRO A 194 -6.13 8.81 -8.80
CA PRO A 194 -5.76 8.06 -9.98
C PRO A 194 -6.93 7.88 -10.95
N GLU A 195 -6.65 7.93 -12.24
CA GLU A 195 -7.62 7.67 -13.30
C GLU A 195 -7.47 6.25 -13.84
N ASN A 196 -7.71 5.28 -12.96
CA ASN A 196 -7.51 3.87 -13.27
C ASN A 196 -8.84 3.18 -13.57
N PHE A 197 -8.81 2.23 -14.51
CA PHE A 197 -9.90 1.29 -14.76
C PHE A 197 -9.54 -0.09 -14.21
N SER A 198 -10.52 -0.99 -14.13
CA SER A 198 -10.26 -2.42 -13.97
C SER A 198 -11.25 -3.28 -14.74
N ALA A 199 -10.82 -4.47 -15.15
CA ALA A 199 -11.65 -5.54 -15.69
C ALA A 199 -11.15 -6.88 -15.14
N TRP A 200 -12.06 -7.77 -14.76
CA TRP A 200 -11.70 -9.04 -14.12
C TRP A 200 -12.74 -10.11 -14.33
N GLY A 201 -12.34 -11.34 -14.02
CA GLY A 201 -13.23 -12.49 -13.87
C GLY A 201 -12.54 -13.61 -13.10
N ARG A 202 -13.31 -14.61 -12.70
CA ARG A 202 -12.80 -15.85 -12.12
C ARG A 202 -12.69 -16.93 -13.16
N PHE A 203 -11.60 -17.68 -13.06
CA PHE A 203 -11.31 -18.80 -13.94
C PHE A 203 -11.28 -20.10 -13.15
N LYS A 204 -11.72 -21.18 -13.80
CA LYS A 204 -11.45 -22.56 -13.39
C LYS A 204 -10.32 -23.12 -14.23
N ASN A 205 -9.66 -24.16 -13.73
CA ASN A 205 -8.65 -24.94 -14.45
C ASN A 205 -7.45 -24.09 -14.94
N ILE A 206 -7.06 -23.05 -14.19
CA ILE A 206 -5.76 -22.39 -14.41
C ILE A 206 -4.64 -23.39 -14.11
N GLN A 207 -3.56 -23.34 -14.89
CA GLN A 207 -2.35 -24.12 -14.62
C GLN A 207 -1.78 -23.80 -13.23
N ASP A 208 -1.27 -24.81 -12.54
CA ASP A 208 -0.60 -24.61 -11.26
C ASP A 208 0.75 -23.92 -11.48
N ILE A 209 0.84 -22.64 -11.09
CA ILE A 209 2.05 -21.84 -11.21
C ILE A 209 3.28 -22.47 -10.53
N ASP A 210 3.09 -23.24 -9.46
CA ASP A 210 4.18 -23.91 -8.75
C ASP A 210 4.66 -25.18 -9.48
N SER A 211 3.88 -25.69 -10.44
CA SER A 211 4.24 -26.82 -11.30
C SER A 211 5.02 -26.41 -12.56
N MET A 212 5.06 -25.11 -12.86
CA MET A 212 5.71 -24.56 -14.05
C MET A 212 7.25 -24.66 -13.99
N GLY A 213 7.88 -24.46 -15.14
CA GLY A 213 9.33 -24.39 -15.29
C GLY A 213 10.09 -25.68 -14.98
N ASP A 214 11.41 -25.56 -14.87
CA ASP A 214 12.28 -26.65 -14.48
C ASP A 214 12.49 -26.71 -12.96
N GLU A 215 13.25 -27.69 -12.48
CA GLU A 215 13.55 -27.83 -11.06
C GLU A 215 14.32 -26.62 -10.50
N ALA A 216 15.18 -26.00 -11.31
CA ALA A 216 15.96 -24.84 -10.89
C ALA A 216 15.08 -23.61 -10.66
N TRP A 217 14.11 -23.35 -11.54
CA TRP A 217 13.13 -22.27 -11.41
C TRP A 217 12.21 -22.48 -10.21
N ARG A 218 11.70 -23.70 -10.02
CA ARG A 218 10.85 -24.04 -8.87
C ARG A 218 11.54 -23.84 -7.53
N LYS A 219 12.86 -24.09 -7.44
CA LYS A 219 13.63 -23.90 -6.21
C LYS A 219 13.89 -22.43 -5.84
N ARG A 220 13.65 -21.46 -6.73
CA ARG A 220 13.91 -20.03 -6.46
C ARG A 220 12.93 -19.42 -5.46
N ALA A 221 11.70 -19.93 -5.40
CA ALA A 221 10.67 -19.44 -4.50
C ALA A 221 9.71 -20.56 -4.10
N PHE A 222 9.13 -20.48 -2.91
CA PHE A 222 8.16 -21.46 -2.42
C PHE A 222 6.76 -20.86 -2.39
N GLY A 223 5.77 -21.63 -2.87
CA GLY A 223 4.34 -21.31 -2.75
C GLY A 223 3.92 -20.05 -3.49
N ARG A 224 4.25 -19.95 -4.79
CA ARG A 224 3.78 -18.86 -5.66
C ARG A 224 2.27 -18.87 -5.80
N PHE A 225 1.66 -20.06 -5.80
CA PHE A 225 0.21 -20.21 -5.85
C PHE A 225 -0.47 -19.38 -4.76
N LEU A 226 0.01 -19.46 -3.51
CA LEU A 226 -0.58 -18.76 -2.37
C LEU A 226 -0.23 -17.26 -2.29
N SER A 227 0.71 -16.76 -3.11
CA SER A 227 0.99 -15.33 -3.22
C SER A 227 -0.16 -14.61 -3.94
N THR A 228 -0.32 -13.31 -3.69
CA THR A 228 -1.01 -12.46 -4.67
C THR A 228 -0.01 -12.15 -5.78
N ASN A 229 -0.23 -12.71 -6.97
CA ASN A 229 0.68 -12.59 -8.12
C ASN A 229 0.27 -11.39 -8.98
N HIS A 230 1.23 -10.58 -9.42
CA HIS A 230 1.04 -9.37 -10.20
C HIS A 230 1.92 -9.45 -11.46
N PHE A 231 1.34 -9.44 -12.64
CA PHE A 231 2.08 -9.35 -13.90
C PHE A 231 2.06 -7.91 -14.36
N SER A 232 3.23 -7.26 -14.43
CA SER A 232 3.36 -5.83 -14.65
C SER A 232 3.54 -5.45 -16.13
N GLY A 233 2.98 -4.30 -16.52
CA GLY A 233 3.19 -3.66 -17.83
C GLY A 233 3.13 -2.13 -17.72
N ASP A 234 3.35 -1.39 -18.82
CA ASP A 234 3.48 0.08 -18.79
C ASP A 234 2.22 0.77 -18.24
N GLY A 235 2.27 1.16 -16.96
CA GLY A 235 1.16 1.76 -16.21
C GLY A 235 -0.03 0.84 -15.95
N TYR A 236 0.18 -0.47 -15.89
CA TYR A 236 -0.85 -1.43 -15.49
C TYR A 236 -0.26 -2.70 -14.89
N TRP A 237 -1.14 -3.52 -14.32
CA TRP A 237 -0.79 -4.84 -13.82
C TRP A 237 -1.99 -5.78 -13.85
N VAL A 238 -1.71 -7.09 -13.90
CA VAL A 238 -2.72 -8.17 -13.86
C VAL A 238 -2.54 -8.98 -12.59
N TRP A 239 -3.59 -9.09 -11.76
CA TRP A 239 -3.57 -9.93 -10.58
C TRP A 239 -3.95 -11.37 -10.89
N PHE A 240 -3.40 -12.30 -10.12
CA PHE A 240 -3.87 -13.68 -9.95
C PHE A 240 -4.00 -13.97 -8.46
N ILE A 241 -5.21 -14.28 -8.00
CA ILE A 241 -5.54 -14.56 -6.61
C ILE A 241 -6.29 -15.89 -6.53
N PRO A 242 -5.72 -16.96 -5.94
CA PRO A 242 -6.44 -18.21 -5.77
C PRO A 242 -7.49 -18.08 -4.66
N LEU A 243 -8.60 -18.80 -4.80
CA LEU A 243 -9.70 -18.83 -3.85
C LEU A 243 -9.97 -20.26 -3.37
N SER A 244 -10.41 -20.41 -2.13
CA SER A 244 -10.68 -21.74 -1.53
C SER A 244 -11.79 -22.53 -2.23
N GLY A 245 -12.65 -21.87 -3.00
CA GLY A 245 -13.65 -22.50 -3.87
C GLY A 245 -13.10 -23.16 -5.15
N GLY A 246 -11.78 -23.18 -5.36
CA GLY A 246 -11.15 -23.78 -6.55
C GLY A 246 -11.15 -22.87 -7.79
N TYR A 247 -11.38 -21.57 -7.58
CA TYR A 247 -11.30 -20.54 -8.61
C TYR A 247 -10.04 -19.70 -8.43
N THR A 248 -9.57 -19.10 -9.52
CA THR A 248 -8.57 -18.03 -9.46
C THR A 248 -9.17 -16.76 -10.02
N SER A 249 -9.17 -15.70 -9.22
CA SER A 249 -9.56 -14.35 -9.64
C SER A 249 -8.41 -13.76 -10.44
N VAL A 250 -8.71 -13.33 -11.67
CA VAL A 250 -7.75 -12.71 -12.59
C VAL A 250 -8.32 -11.39 -13.08
N GLY A 251 -7.54 -10.32 -12.97
CA GLY A 251 -8.01 -9.01 -13.40
C GLY A 251 -6.89 -8.03 -13.68
N ILE A 252 -7.17 -7.10 -14.58
CA ILE A 252 -6.27 -6.01 -14.95
C ILE A 252 -6.69 -4.74 -14.23
N VAL A 253 -5.71 -3.96 -13.78
CA VAL A 253 -5.85 -2.54 -13.43
C VAL A 253 -4.87 -1.74 -14.25
N GLY A 254 -5.32 -0.65 -14.87
CA GLY A 254 -4.44 0.20 -15.67
C GLY A 254 -4.83 1.67 -15.66
N GLU A 255 -3.83 2.52 -15.86
CA GLU A 255 -4.01 3.95 -16.10
C GLU A 255 -4.69 4.16 -17.45
N LYS A 256 -5.74 4.98 -17.51
CA LYS A 256 -6.51 5.13 -18.76
C LYS A 256 -5.71 5.71 -19.92
N ASP A 257 -4.79 6.61 -19.63
CA ASP A 257 -3.96 7.32 -20.61
C ASP A 257 -2.93 6.40 -21.29
N LYS A 258 -2.64 5.24 -20.70
CA LYS A 258 -1.78 4.19 -21.28
C LYS A 258 -2.48 3.31 -22.31
N PHE A 259 -3.81 3.40 -22.41
CA PHE A 259 -4.60 2.56 -23.30
C PHE A 259 -5.36 3.42 -24.30
N ALA A 260 -5.16 3.18 -25.59
CA ALA A 260 -6.03 3.73 -26.63
C ALA A 260 -7.51 3.36 -26.38
N LYS A 261 -7.75 2.16 -25.84
CA LYS A 261 -9.05 1.72 -25.35
C LYS A 261 -8.87 0.73 -24.19
N PRO A 262 -9.33 1.06 -22.97
CA PRO A 262 -9.30 0.12 -21.85
C PRO A 262 -10.07 -1.19 -22.15
N PRO A 263 -9.50 -2.38 -21.84
CA PRO A 263 -10.12 -3.69 -22.07
C PRO A 263 -11.26 -4.01 -21.09
N THR A 264 -12.25 -3.11 -21.01
CA THR A 264 -13.40 -3.17 -20.10
C THR A 264 -14.59 -3.96 -20.65
N LYS A 265 -14.41 -4.65 -21.79
CA LYS A 265 -15.37 -5.61 -22.34
C LYS A 265 -14.78 -7.01 -22.29
N ARG A 266 -15.64 -8.02 -22.14
CA ARG A 266 -15.26 -9.44 -21.99
C ARG A 266 -14.28 -9.89 -23.07
N GLU A 267 -14.56 -9.61 -24.34
CA GLU A 267 -13.74 -10.03 -25.47
C GLU A 267 -12.37 -9.35 -25.43
N SER A 268 -12.35 -8.01 -25.28
CA SER A 268 -11.09 -7.25 -25.19
C SER A 268 -10.25 -7.62 -23.97
N PHE A 269 -10.88 -8.03 -22.86
CA PHE A 269 -10.20 -8.52 -21.67
C PHE A 269 -9.51 -9.86 -21.93
N LEU A 270 -10.22 -10.80 -22.55
CA LEU A 270 -9.64 -12.10 -22.92
C LEU A 270 -8.54 -11.96 -23.97
N ASP A 271 -8.72 -11.10 -24.97
CA ASP A 271 -7.70 -10.81 -25.99
C ASP A 271 -6.46 -10.16 -25.36
N PHE A 272 -6.66 -9.25 -24.40
CA PHE A 272 -5.57 -8.66 -23.65
C PHE A 272 -4.74 -9.72 -22.90
N LEU A 273 -5.40 -10.62 -22.16
CA LEU A 273 -4.71 -11.69 -21.41
C LEU A 273 -3.95 -12.66 -22.33
N LYS A 274 -4.48 -12.96 -23.52
CA LYS A 274 -3.85 -13.85 -24.50
C LYS A 274 -2.60 -13.27 -25.15
N ASN A 275 -2.50 -11.94 -25.24
CA ASN A 275 -1.34 -11.28 -25.83
C ASN A 275 -0.11 -11.30 -24.91
N TYR A 276 -0.28 -11.71 -23.66
CA TYR A 276 0.79 -11.90 -22.70
C TYR A 276 1.19 -13.37 -22.66
N GLN A 277 2.41 -13.70 -23.08
CA GLN A 277 2.82 -15.10 -23.20
C GLN A 277 2.71 -15.85 -21.86
N ALA A 278 3.34 -15.35 -20.79
CA ALA A 278 3.27 -15.99 -19.47
C ALA A 278 1.83 -16.15 -18.91
N ILE A 279 0.96 -15.16 -19.15
CA ILE A 279 -0.45 -15.22 -18.73
C ILE A 279 -1.21 -16.24 -19.57
N SER A 280 -0.97 -16.27 -20.88
CA SER A 280 -1.59 -17.24 -21.78
C SER A 280 -1.18 -18.68 -21.46
N GLU A 281 0.07 -18.91 -21.06
CA GLU A 281 0.56 -20.21 -20.56
C GLU A 281 -0.23 -20.64 -19.31
N LEU A 282 -0.42 -19.73 -18.35
CA LEU A 282 -1.18 -20.02 -17.13
C LEU A 282 -2.68 -20.28 -17.41
N LEU A 283 -3.25 -19.59 -18.39
CA LEU A 283 -4.65 -19.71 -18.78
C LEU A 283 -4.92 -20.82 -19.80
N ASP A 284 -3.92 -21.61 -20.18
CA ASP A 284 -4.15 -22.74 -21.10
C ASP A 284 -5.11 -23.77 -20.47
N GLY A 285 -6.20 -24.06 -21.17
CA GLY A 285 -7.30 -24.90 -20.67
C GLY A 285 -8.21 -24.24 -19.61
N ALA A 286 -8.00 -22.98 -19.25
CA ALA A 286 -8.80 -22.28 -18.25
C ALA A 286 -10.15 -21.80 -18.81
N GLU A 287 -11.18 -21.78 -17.96
CA GLU A 287 -12.54 -21.36 -18.32
C GLU A 287 -12.98 -20.13 -17.53
N LEU A 288 -13.35 -19.05 -18.23
CA LEU A 288 -13.89 -17.83 -17.62
C LEU A 288 -15.34 -18.05 -17.14
N VAL A 289 -15.56 -17.88 -15.83
CA VAL A 289 -16.83 -18.14 -15.14
C VAL A 289 -17.71 -16.90 -15.07
N ASP A 290 -17.12 -15.76 -14.73
CA ASP A 290 -17.80 -14.47 -14.63
C ASP A 290 -16.94 -13.36 -15.23
N PHE A 291 -17.52 -12.17 -15.43
CA PHE A 291 -16.79 -11.01 -15.91
C PHE A 291 -17.43 -9.72 -15.39
N GLU A 292 -16.61 -8.82 -14.89
CA GLU A 292 -17.00 -7.47 -14.48
C GLU A 292 -15.91 -6.47 -14.85
N ALA A 293 -16.27 -5.19 -14.98
CA ALA A 293 -15.31 -4.12 -15.24
C ALA A 293 -15.81 -2.77 -14.74
N TRP A 294 -14.91 -1.94 -14.20
CA TRP A 294 -15.19 -0.57 -13.77
C TRP A 294 -14.27 0.42 -14.50
N GLY A 295 -14.87 1.46 -15.09
CA GLY A 295 -14.15 2.47 -15.84
C GLY A 295 -13.51 3.58 -15.00
N GLN A 296 -13.76 3.65 -13.69
CA GLN A 296 -13.08 4.57 -12.77
C GLN A 296 -13.10 3.94 -11.38
N LEU A 297 -11.92 3.65 -10.85
CA LEU A 297 -11.77 3.05 -9.53
C LEU A 297 -11.83 4.11 -8.43
N ALA A 298 -10.93 5.08 -8.48
CA ALA A 298 -10.67 5.93 -7.33
C ALA A 298 -11.74 7.00 -7.11
N TYR A 299 -12.13 7.17 -5.86
CA TYR A 299 -12.94 8.27 -5.33
C TYR A 299 -12.79 8.32 -3.82
N ARG A 300 -13.03 9.49 -3.22
CA ARG A 300 -13.00 9.64 -1.76
C ARG A 300 -14.10 10.54 -1.21
N ALA A 301 -14.59 10.21 -0.02
CA ALA A 301 -15.28 11.16 0.84
C ALA A 301 -14.25 12.05 1.57
N GLU A 302 -14.66 13.22 2.04
CA GLU A 302 -13.83 14.04 2.95
C GLU A 302 -13.96 13.58 4.41
N GLU A 303 -15.14 13.07 4.76
CA GLU A 303 -15.49 12.60 6.09
C GLU A 303 -16.24 11.28 5.93
N PHE A 304 -16.04 10.36 6.87
CA PHE A 304 -16.72 9.07 6.88
C PHE A 304 -17.62 8.87 8.10
N ILE A 305 -17.47 9.68 9.15
CA ILE A 305 -18.29 9.65 10.35
C ILE A 305 -18.70 11.07 10.74
N PHE A 306 -19.93 11.23 11.20
CA PHE A 306 -20.57 12.54 11.38
C PHE A 306 -21.16 12.71 12.78
N PRO A 307 -21.19 13.95 13.33
CA PRO A 307 -21.73 14.24 14.65
C PRO A 307 -23.23 13.99 14.77
N ASP A 308 -23.94 13.96 13.64
CA ASP A 308 -25.35 13.57 13.53
C ASP A 308 -25.55 12.05 13.56
N ARG A 309 -24.65 11.28 14.20
CA ARG A 309 -24.77 9.82 14.44
C ARG A 309 -24.96 8.95 13.20
N TRP A 310 -24.32 9.33 12.09
CA TRP A 310 -24.23 8.45 10.94
C TRP A 310 -22.81 8.34 10.40
N ALA A 311 -22.55 7.27 9.65
CA ALA A 311 -21.25 6.98 9.09
C ALA A 311 -21.34 6.23 7.76
N THR A 312 -20.20 6.11 7.08
CA THR A 312 -20.00 5.32 5.86
C THR A 312 -18.77 4.43 6.05
N SER A 313 -18.83 3.18 5.59
CA SER A 313 -17.69 2.25 5.67
C SER A 313 -17.45 1.53 4.34
N GLY A 314 -16.17 1.18 4.11
CA GLY A 314 -15.69 0.57 2.89
C GLY A 314 -15.98 1.41 1.66
N PHE A 315 -16.44 0.76 0.58
CA PHE A 315 -16.66 1.43 -0.71
C PHE A 315 -17.83 2.42 -0.67
N ALA A 316 -18.65 2.43 0.38
CA ALA A 316 -19.64 3.50 0.58
C ALA A 316 -18.93 4.87 0.75
N SER A 317 -17.78 4.85 1.43
CA SER A 317 -16.97 6.01 1.75
C SER A 317 -15.96 6.34 0.63
N MET A 318 -15.02 5.43 0.37
CA MET A 318 -13.92 5.67 -0.57
C MET A 318 -13.27 4.38 -1.08
N PHE A 319 -12.57 4.50 -2.19
CA PHE A 319 -11.71 3.48 -2.76
C PHE A 319 -10.58 4.15 -3.55
N LEU A 320 -9.37 3.62 -3.50
CA LEU A 320 -8.22 4.14 -4.23
C LEU A 320 -7.89 3.22 -5.41
N ASP A 321 -7.23 2.11 -5.12
CA ASP A 321 -6.67 1.16 -6.07
C ASP A 321 -6.53 -0.20 -5.35
N PRO A 322 -6.70 -1.34 -6.03
CA PRO A 322 -6.49 -2.65 -5.39
C PRO A 322 -5.02 -3.02 -5.20
N LEU A 323 -4.07 -2.27 -5.79
CA LEU A 323 -2.63 -2.45 -5.56
C LEU A 323 -2.33 -2.32 -4.06
N PHE A 324 -1.52 -3.24 -3.53
CA PHE A 324 -1.22 -3.39 -2.09
C PHE A 324 -2.42 -3.80 -1.20
N SER A 325 -3.58 -4.09 -1.77
CA SER A 325 -4.75 -4.59 -1.03
C SER A 325 -5.23 -3.64 0.11
N GLY A 326 -4.93 -2.34 0.02
CA GLY A 326 -5.21 -1.37 1.09
C GLY A 326 -6.71 -1.12 1.35
N GLY A 327 -7.61 -1.58 0.48
CA GLY A 327 -9.06 -1.45 0.68
C GLY A 327 -9.59 -2.18 1.91
N GLY A 328 -9.00 -3.32 2.27
CA GLY A 328 -9.33 -4.03 3.51
C GLY A 328 -8.85 -3.28 4.75
N ASP A 329 -7.67 -2.69 4.67
CA ASP A 329 -7.07 -1.92 5.75
C ASP A 329 -7.92 -0.68 6.06
N MET A 330 -8.42 -0.01 5.02
CA MET A 330 -9.39 1.08 5.17
C MET A 330 -10.67 0.63 5.88
N ILE A 331 -11.21 -0.56 5.56
CA ILE A 331 -12.42 -1.10 6.22
C ILE A 331 -12.16 -1.34 7.71
N ALA A 332 -11.00 -1.90 8.07
CA ALA A 332 -10.61 -2.09 9.46
C ALA A 332 -10.58 -0.76 10.22
N LEU A 333 -9.93 0.26 9.66
CA LEU A 333 -9.86 1.60 10.27
C LEU A 333 -11.24 2.26 10.41
N PHE A 334 -12.07 2.20 9.38
CA PHE A 334 -13.44 2.72 9.44
C PHE A 334 -14.21 2.04 10.57
N ASN A 335 -14.21 0.71 10.59
CA ASN A 335 -15.01 -0.04 11.53
C ASN A 335 -14.52 0.14 12.97
N ASP A 336 -13.20 0.20 13.21
CA ASP A 336 -12.64 0.47 14.53
C ASP A 336 -13.10 1.84 15.07
N HIS A 337 -13.02 2.90 14.25
CA HIS A 337 -13.50 4.22 14.65
C HIS A 337 -15.01 4.25 14.84
N ILE A 338 -15.78 3.73 13.88
CA ILE A 338 -17.25 3.71 13.95
C ILE A 338 -17.71 2.94 15.19
N CYS A 339 -17.17 1.75 15.43
CA CYS A 339 -17.48 0.95 16.60
C CYS A 339 -17.15 1.70 17.90
N LYS A 340 -15.94 2.27 18.00
CA LYS A 340 -15.53 3.05 19.18
C LYS A 340 -16.53 4.17 19.50
N TYR A 341 -16.89 4.99 18.52
CA TYR A 341 -17.76 6.14 18.78
C TYR A 341 -19.22 5.77 18.99
N ILE A 342 -19.73 4.73 18.30
CA ILE A 342 -21.05 4.17 18.60
C ILE A 342 -21.12 3.72 20.06
N LEU A 343 -20.17 2.90 20.50
CA LEU A 343 -20.19 2.36 21.87
C LEU A 343 -19.99 3.45 22.93
N MET A 344 -19.12 4.42 22.67
CA MET A 344 -18.94 5.58 23.56
C MET A 344 -20.21 6.43 23.66
N ASP A 345 -20.87 6.72 22.52
CA ASP A 345 -22.10 7.51 22.48
C ASP A 345 -23.27 6.79 23.16
N LEU A 346 -23.42 5.47 22.94
CA LEU A 346 -24.50 4.68 23.55
C LEU A 346 -24.31 4.48 25.05
N ALA A 347 -23.06 4.41 25.54
CA ALA A 347 -22.75 4.25 26.96
C ALA A 347 -22.91 5.56 27.76
N GLU A 348 -22.90 6.72 27.11
CA GLU A 348 -23.06 8.02 27.77
C GLU A 348 -24.53 8.41 27.91
N SER A 349 -24.99 8.43 29.16
CA SER A 349 -26.36 8.80 29.53
C SER A 349 -26.65 10.30 29.35
N ASP A 350 -25.63 11.15 29.49
CA ASP A 350 -25.76 12.59 29.27
C ASP A 350 -25.61 12.90 27.77
N ARG A 351 -26.72 13.18 27.11
CA ARG A 351 -26.76 13.36 25.65
C ARG A 351 -26.02 14.60 25.17
N ASP A 352 -25.98 15.66 25.96
CA ASP A 352 -25.21 16.87 25.64
C ASP A 352 -23.72 16.57 25.72
N LYS A 353 -23.29 15.85 26.75
CA LYS A 353 -21.91 15.39 26.89
C LYS A 353 -21.51 14.43 25.76
N ALA A 354 -22.39 13.50 25.40
CA ALA A 354 -22.17 12.60 24.27
C ALA A 354 -21.96 13.37 22.97
N GLN A 355 -22.82 14.37 22.68
CA GLN A 355 -22.67 15.23 21.51
C GLN A 355 -21.35 16.02 21.53
N GLN A 356 -20.98 16.62 22.67
CA GLN A 356 -19.72 17.35 22.81
C GLN A 356 -18.50 16.47 22.49
N VAL A 357 -18.52 15.20 22.91
CA VAL A 357 -17.46 14.24 22.60
C VAL A 357 -17.41 13.97 21.09
N LEU A 358 -18.54 13.75 20.43
CA LEU A 358 -18.57 13.53 18.98
C LEU A 358 -18.06 14.76 18.21
N ASP A 359 -18.54 15.95 18.55
CA ASP A 359 -18.13 17.21 17.87
C ASP A 359 -16.62 17.47 17.99
N GLN A 360 -16.02 17.11 19.12
CA GLN A 360 -14.58 17.30 19.36
C GLN A 360 -13.72 16.20 18.72
N GLN A 361 -14.18 14.95 18.74
CA GLN A 361 -13.32 13.80 18.44
C GLN A 361 -13.48 13.25 17.01
N LEU A 362 -14.66 13.37 16.41
CA LEU A 362 -14.89 12.89 15.04
C LEU A 362 -14.04 13.60 13.97
N PRO A 363 -13.77 14.92 14.05
CA PRO A 363 -12.84 15.58 13.11
C PRO A 363 -11.44 14.94 13.12
N ILE A 364 -10.96 14.51 14.29
CA ILE A 364 -9.65 13.84 14.43
C ILE A 364 -9.70 12.47 13.76
N ALA A 365 -10.77 11.69 13.97
CA ALA A 365 -10.94 10.40 13.31
C ALA A 365 -11.02 10.51 11.78
N ASN A 366 -11.80 11.48 11.28
CA ASN A 366 -11.87 11.78 9.84
C ASN A 366 -10.48 12.13 9.28
N GLN A 367 -9.71 12.95 10.00
CA GLN A 367 -8.34 13.28 9.62
C GLN A 367 -7.43 12.04 9.62
N THR A 368 -7.49 11.17 10.63
CA THR A 368 -6.70 9.93 10.70
C THR A 368 -6.87 9.06 9.45
N VAL A 369 -8.10 8.83 9.01
CA VAL A 369 -8.35 7.99 7.82
C VAL A 369 -7.98 8.71 6.52
N LYS A 370 -8.17 10.03 6.46
CA LYS A 370 -7.69 10.84 5.32
C LYS A 370 -6.17 10.74 5.16
N GLU A 371 -5.42 10.86 6.26
CA GLU A 371 -3.96 10.75 6.26
C GLU A 371 -3.50 9.35 5.84
N PHE A 372 -4.20 8.29 6.28
CA PHE A 372 -3.94 6.93 5.80
C PHE A 372 -4.14 6.81 4.28
N TYR A 373 -5.28 7.28 3.76
CA TYR A 373 -5.57 7.24 2.33
C TYR A 373 -4.49 7.96 1.51
N GLN A 374 -3.99 9.08 2.02
CA GLN A 374 -2.92 9.85 1.38
C GLN A 374 -1.58 9.11 1.36
N GLY A 375 -1.18 8.50 2.48
CA GLY A 375 0.02 7.67 2.52
C GLY A 375 -0.06 6.50 1.53
N LEU A 376 -1.21 5.81 1.50
CA LEU A 376 -1.44 4.74 0.52
C LEU A 376 -1.36 5.27 -0.92
N TYR A 377 -1.96 6.42 -1.21
CA TYR A 377 -1.88 7.03 -2.54
C TYR A 377 -0.46 7.42 -2.93
N ALA A 378 0.36 7.95 -2.01
CA ALA A 378 1.76 8.24 -2.29
C ALA A 378 2.54 6.99 -2.71
N HIS A 379 2.38 5.86 -2.02
CA HIS A 379 3.02 4.59 -2.39
C HIS A 379 2.54 4.08 -3.75
N VAL A 380 1.24 4.17 -4.04
CA VAL A 380 0.67 3.81 -5.34
C VAL A 380 1.26 4.69 -6.45
N ALA A 381 1.31 6.01 -6.24
CA ALA A 381 1.81 6.97 -7.21
C ALA A 381 3.33 6.87 -7.45
N ASN A 382 4.09 6.35 -6.48
CA ASN A 382 5.51 6.01 -6.67
C ASN A 382 5.71 4.81 -7.60
N VAL A 383 4.79 3.84 -7.57
CA VAL A 383 4.96 2.54 -8.23
C VAL A 383 4.51 2.57 -9.68
N TYR A 384 3.32 3.13 -9.98
CA TYR A 384 2.76 3.15 -11.35
C TYR A 384 3.75 3.65 -12.43
N PRO A 385 4.52 4.74 -12.24
CA PRO A 385 5.46 5.23 -13.25
C PRO A 385 6.61 4.27 -13.60
N VAL A 386 6.86 3.29 -12.73
CA VAL A 386 7.99 2.36 -12.83
C VAL A 386 7.58 0.90 -12.72
N ILE A 387 6.28 0.59 -12.72
CA ILE A 387 5.73 -0.72 -12.33
C ILE A 387 6.23 -1.87 -13.22
N ASP A 388 6.63 -1.57 -14.45
CA ASP A 388 7.15 -2.48 -15.46
C ASP A 388 8.68 -2.47 -15.58
N SER A 389 9.41 -1.81 -14.70
CA SER A 389 10.88 -1.88 -14.64
C SER A 389 11.31 -2.65 -13.41
N ALA A 390 11.84 -3.87 -13.59
CA ALA A 390 12.35 -4.66 -12.47
C ALA A 390 13.46 -3.94 -11.69
N GLU A 391 14.29 -3.17 -12.41
CA GLU A 391 15.40 -2.40 -11.83
C GLU A 391 14.96 -1.34 -10.84
N LEU A 392 13.84 -0.67 -11.11
CA LEU A 392 13.31 0.40 -10.24
C LEU A 392 12.20 -0.09 -9.31
N CYS A 393 11.28 -0.91 -9.82
CA CYS A 393 10.10 -1.34 -9.09
C CYS A 393 10.43 -2.35 -8.00
N SER A 394 11.28 -3.35 -8.28
CA SER A 394 11.62 -4.39 -7.30
C SER A 394 12.17 -3.81 -5.97
N PRO A 395 13.22 -2.96 -5.98
CA PRO A 395 13.69 -2.35 -4.73
C PRO A 395 12.67 -1.39 -4.11
N LEU A 396 11.84 -0.71 -4.92
CA LEU A 396 10.76 0.15 -4.42
C LEU A 396 9.66 -0.65 -3.69
N LEU A 397 9.31 -1.84 -4.18
CA LEU A 397 8.36 -2.74 -3.53
C LEU A 397 8.91 -3.27 -2.20
N ALA A 398 10.21 -3.57 -2.14
CA ALA A 398 10.89 -3.95 -0.91
C ALA A 398 10.87 -2.81 0.13
N TYR A 399 11.13 -1.58 -0.32
CA TYR A 399 11.01 -0.38 0.49
C TYR A 399 9.58 -0.16 1.00
N ASN A 400 8.58 -0.17 0.12
CA ASN A 400 7.17 0.03 0.48
C ASN A 400 6.68 -1.04 1.46
N THR A 401 7.08 -2.30 1.27
CA THR A 401 6.76 -3.39 2.21
C THR A 401 7.33 -3.06 3.59
N SER A 402 8.59 -2.65 3.68
CA SER A 402 9.22 -2.31 4.96
C SER A 402 8.56 -1.09 5.61
N ALA A 403 8.23 -0.05 4.84
CA ALA A 403 7.53 1.14 5.30
C ALA A 403 6.12 0.81 5.82
N TYR A 404 5.38 -0.06 5.14
CA TYR A 404 4.06 -0.53 5.56
C TYR A 404 4.10 -1.15 6.97
N PHE A 405 5.07 -2.02 7.23
CA PHE A 405 5.22 -2.60 8.57
C PHE A 405 5.67 -1.55 9.60
N LEU A 406 6.61 -0.69 9.22
CA LEU A 406 7.17 0.31 10.11
C LEU A 406 6.18 1.38 10.51
N GLU A 407 5.21 1.74 9.68
CA GLU A 407 4.30 2.86 9.91
C GLU A 407 2.85 2.42 10.12
N ILE A 408 2.34 1.53 9.28
CA ILE A 408 0.91 1.21 9.24
C ILE A 408 0.61 0.05 10.18
N VAL A 409 1.23 -1.11 9.95
CA VAL A 409 0.93 -2.33 10.72
C VAL A 409 1.26 -2.14 12.19
N TRP A 410 2.42 -1.54 12.49
CA TRP A 410 2.83 -1.28 13.87
C TRP A 410 1.83 -0.40 14.62
N ASP A 411 1.45 0.74 14.03
CA ASP A 411 0.55 1.68 14.69
C ASP A 411 -0.86 1.08 14.84
N TYR A 412 -1.29 0.23 13.91
CA TYR A 412 -2.54 -0.51 14.05
C TYR A 412 -2.51 -1.55 15.15
N MET A 413 -1.52 -2.46 15.14
CA MET A 413 -1.40 -3.53 16.14
C MET A 413 -1.14 -2.99 17.56
N SER A 414 -0.56 -1.78 17.68
CA SER A 414 -0.36 -1.09 18.96
C SER A 414 -1.60 -0.33 19.45
N GLY A 415 -2.68 -0.26 18.66
CA GLY A 415 -3.89 0.50 18.98
C GLY A 415 -3.76 2.02 18.79
N ASN A 416 -2.68 2.50 18.18
CA ASN A 416 -2.36 3.93 18.06
C ASN A 416 -3.32 4.67 17.12
N TYR A 417 -3.98 3.99 16.18
CA TYR A 417 -5.01 4.62 15.32
C TYR A 417 -6.25 5.06 16.10
N LEU A 418 -6.54 4.44 17.25
CA LEU A 418 -7.66 4.83 18.11
C LEU A 418 -7.25 5.80 19.23
N ASP A 419 -5.95 6.06 19.41
CA ASP A 419 -5.41 7.03 20.36
C ASP A 419 -5.22 8.39 19.68
N GLN A 420 -6.16 9.30 19.91
CA GLN A 420 -6.15 10.63 19.30
C GLN A 420 -4.99 11.50 19.77
N GLU A 421 -4.62 11.43 21.05
CA GLU A 421 -3.52 12.23 21.59
C GLU A 421 -2.21 11.77 20.95
N TYR A 422 -2.00 10.45 20.89
CA TYR A 422 -0.87 9.88 20.17
C TYR A 422 -0.86 10.34 18.71
N TRP A 423 -2.00 10.21 18.02
CA TRP A 423 -2.10 10.55 16.61
C TRP A 423 -1.75 12.01 16.35
N GLN A 424 -2.37 12.95 17.09
CA GLN A 424 -2.12 14.38 16.94
C GLN A 424 -0.69 14.77 17.29
N ARG A 425 -0.15 14.26 18.42
CA ARG A 425 1.22 14.54 18.87
C ARG A 425 2.27 14.10 17.85
N LYS A 426 1.95 13.15 16.96
CA LYS A 426 2.85 12.59 15.95
C LYS A 426 2.57 13.09 14.53
N SER A 427 1.69 14.08 14.33
CA SER A 427 1.35 14.61 12.99
C SER A 427 2.55 15.04 12.16
N TYR A 428 3.54 15.67 12.79
CA TYR A 428 4.76 16.09 12.11
C TYR A 428 5.51 14.92 11.45
N LEU A 429 5.51 13.72 12.05
CA LEU A 429 6.18 12.55 11.46
C LEU A 429 5.56 12.18 10.13
N ARG A 430 4.22 12.10 10.08
CA ARG A 430 3.47 11.73 8.87
C ARG A 430 3.65 12.75 7.75
N ARG A 431 3.66 14.05 8.08
CA ARG A 431 4.02 15.12 7.13
C ARG A 431 5.43 14.95 6.59
N GLY A 432 6.39 14.64 7.46
CA GLY A 432 7.77 14.37 7.07
C GLY A 432 7.90 13.18 6.14
N TYR A 433 7.26 12.05 6.47
CA TYR A 433 7.27 10.86 5.61
C TYR A 433 6.60 11.12 4.25
N LEU A 434 5.45 11.79 4.23
CA LEU A 434 4.81 12.16 2.96
C LEU A 434 5.70 13.07 2.10
N ALA A 435 6.39 14.04 2.70
CA ALA A 435 7.35 14.88 1.97
C ALA A 435 8.50 14.06 1.37
N LEU A 436 9.02 13.07 2.09
CA LEU A 436 10.03 12.14 1.58
C LEU A 436 9.49 11.31 0.40
N GLU A 437 8.24 10.82 0.46
CA GLU A 437 7.64 10.09 -0.66
C GLU A 437 7.52 10.97 -1.91
N LEU A 438 7.11 12.24 -1.75
CA LEU A 438 7.01 13.18 -2.87
C LEU A 438 8.37 13.51 -3.51
N ILE A 439 9.44 13.56 -2.72
CA ILE A 439 10.82 13.72 -3.22
C ILE A 439 11.22 12.47 -4.01
N LEU A 440 11.00 11.28 -3.45
CA LEU A 440 11.32 10.00 -4.11
C LEU A 440 10.55 9.85 -5.43
N GLN A 441 9.27 10.25 -5.48
CA GLN A 441 8.45 10.20 -6.69
C GLN A 441 9.09 10.97 -7.85
N LYS A 442 9.58 12.20 -7.60
CA LYS A 442 10.26 13.01 -8.63
C LYS A 442 11.50 12.31 -9.16
N GLN A 443 12.31 11.77 -8.25
CA GLN A 443 13.54 11.07 -8.61
C GLN A 443 13.26 9.81 -9.44
N LEU A 444 12.21 9.03 -9.09
CA LEU A 444 11.76 7.86 -9.85
C LEU A 444 11.32 8.23 -11.27
N ILE A 445 10.47 9.26 -11.40
CA ILE A 445 9.97 9.72 -12.70
C ILE A 445 11.13 10.17 -13.60
N ASP A 446 12.07 10.94 -13.07
CA ASP A 446 13.22 11.43 -13.84
C ASP A 446 14.16 10.28 -14.24
N THR A 447 14.41 9.35 -13.33
CA THR A 447 15.24 8.17 -13.60
C THR A 447 14.61 7.27 -14.66
N ALA A 448 13.30 7.02 -14.58
CA ALA A 448 12.57 6.26 -15.59
C ALA A 448 12.75 6.84 -17.00
N LYS A 449 12.71 8.18 -17.15
CA LYS A 449 12.93 8.86 -18.42
C LYS A 449 14.35 8.62 -18.95
N VAL A 450 15.36 8.77 -18.09
CA VAL A 450 16.76 8.50 -18.44
C VAL A 450 16.93 7.07 -18.93
N LEU A 451 16.50 6.08 -18.14
CA LEU A 451 16.63 4.67 -18.49
C LEU A 451 15.91 4.32 -19.80
N LYS A 452 14.72 4.91 -20.07
CA LYS A 452 14.00 4.72 -21.34
C LYS A 452 14.79 5.31 -22.51
N SER A 453 15.34 6.52 -22.38
CA SER A 453 16.13 7.16 -23.44
C SER A 453 17.43 6.42 -23.78
N GLU A 454 18.00 5.70 -22.82
CA GLU A 454 19.25 4.95 -22.98
C GLU A 454 19.02 3.46 -23.30
N GLY A 455 17.77 3.02 -23.44
CA GLY A 455 17.43 1.62 -23.70
C GLY A 455 17.73 0.67 -22.51
N ARG A 456 17.91 1.21 -21.31
CA ARG A 456 18.23 0.44 -20.08
C ARG A 456 17.02 0.04 -19.25
N TYR A 457 15.84 0.65 -19.48
CA TYR A 457 14.66 0.52 -18.61
C TYR A 457 14.19 -0.92 -18.33
N TYR A 458 14.30 -1.81 -19.32
CA TYR A 458 13.86 -3.21 -19.25
C TYR A 458 15.02 -4.21 -19.12
N ARG A 459 16.25 -3.74 -18.86
CA ARG A 459 17.47 -4.57 -18.90
C ARG A 459 17.48 -5.68 -17.85
N ARG A 460 16.75 -5.47 -16.75
CA ARG A 460 16.67 -6.39 -15.62
C ARG A 460 15.38 -7.21 -15.57
N ASN A 461 14.55 -7.14 -16.61
CA ASN A 461 13.23 -7.80 -16.61
C ASN A 461 13.28 -9.29 -16.93
N ASP A 462 14.46 -9.83 -17.23
CA ASP A 462 14.74 -11.23 -17.56
C ASP A 462 16.01 -11.75 -16.85
N GLU A 463 16.33 -11.20 -15.69
CA GLU A 463 17.53 -11.57 -14.90
C GLU A 463 17.25 -12.68 -13.87
N GLY A 464 15.99 -12.87 -13.46
CA GLY A 464 15.59 -13.90 -12.50
C GLY A 464 14.95 -13.34 -11.24
N PHE A 465 15.39 -13.81 -10.07
CA PHE A 465 14.67 -13.59 -8.81
C PHE A 465 15.24 -12.44 -7.98
N PHE A 466 14.35 -11.60 -7.46
CA PHE A 466 14.60 -10.51 -6.52
C PHE A 466 13.82 -10.76 -5.22
N GLU A 467 14.49 -10.60 -4.09
CA GLU A 467 13.85 -10.74 -2.78
C GLU A 467 12.90 -9.57 -2.49
N SER A 468 11.77 -9.87 -1.83
CA SER A 468 10.72 -8.88 -1.58
C SER A 468 11.04 -7.84 -0.52
N GLY A 469 12.23 -7.87 0.08
CA GLY A 469 12.52 -7.13 1.30
C GLY A 469 11.75 -7.65 2.52
N ALA A 470 11.02 -8.76 2.39
CA ALA A 470 10.39 -9.47 3.52
C ALA A 470 11.41 -9.86 4.58
N ASP A 471 12.69 -10.06 4.24
CA ASP A 471 13.72 -10.36 5.24
C ASP A 471 13.90 -9.24 6.26
N HIS A 472 13.47 -8.02 5.95
CA HIS A 472 13.39 -6.92 6.93
C HIS A 472 12.36 -7.18 8.04
N TYR A 473 11.47 -8.16 7.91
CA TYR A 473 10.60 -8.63 8.98
C TYR A 473 11.39 -9.02 10.23
N LYS A 474 12.65 -9.48 10.09
CA LYS A 474 13.52 -9.76 11.25
C LYS A 474 13.68 -8.53 12.16
N TYR A 475 13.74 -7.34 11.56
CA TYR A 475 13.81 -6.07 12.29
C TYR A 475 12.48 -5.71 12.94
N PHE A 476 11.35 -6.09 12.34
CA PHE A 476 10.03 -5.90 12.94
C PHE A 476 9.77 -6.87 14.10
N VAL A 477 9.86 -8.17 13.85
CA VAL A 477 9.46 -9.24 14.78
C VAL A 477 10.34 -9.28 16.04
N TYR A 478 11.65 -9.01 15.92
CA TYR A 478 12.58 -9.16 17.05
C TYR A 478 12.87 -7.85 17.80
N LEU A 479 12.62 -6.68 17.21
CA LEU A 479 13.03 -5.38 17.79
C LEU A 479 11.89 -4.38 17.98
N MET A 480 10.73 -4.57 17.34
CA MET A 480 9.56 -3.71 17.49
C MET A 480 8.47 -4.44 18.26
N GLY A 481 8.18 -3.95 19.47
CA GLY A 481 7.33 -4.63 20.45
C GLY A 481 7.21 -3.85 21.76
N THR A 482 8.23 -3.06 22.10
CA THR A 482 8.29 -2.29 23.34
C THR A 482 7.93 -0.83 23.12
N ALA A 483 6.93 -0.33 23.85
CA ALA A 483 6.62 1.10 23.93
C ALA A 483 7.89 1.91 24.26
N GLY A 484 8.06 3.08 23.62
CA GLY A 484 9.20 3.99 23.87
C GLY A 484 10.40 3.87 22.92
N ARG A 485 10.33 3.08 21.84
CA ARG A 485 11.40 2.95 20.83
C ARG A 485 11.16 3.70 19.50
N ASP A 486 10.38 4.78 19.52
CA ASP A 486 10.07 5.56 18.31
C ASP A 486 11.32 6.03 17.55
N GLY A 487 12.39 6.39 18.27
CA GLY A 487 13.64 6.85 17.65
C GLY A 487 14.28 5.81 16.73
N TRP A 488 14.25 4.53 17.11
CA TRP A 488 14.80 3.46 16.28
C TRP A 488 13.92 3.19 15.05
N ARG A 489 12.59 3.28 15.20
CA ARG A 489 11.64 3.15 14.09
C ARG A 489 11.87 4.25 13.05
N ILE A 490 12.05 5.48 13.53
CA ILE A 490 12.35 6.65 12.70
C ILE A 490 13.71 6.48 12.00
N ASP A 491 14.74 6.05 12.73
CA ASP A 491 16.07 5.76 12.18
C ASP A 491 16.00 4.77 11.01
N LEU A 492 15.40 3.60 11.25
CA LEU A 492 15.27 2.56 10.24
C LEU A 492 14.46 3.04 9.03
N ARG A 493 13.35 3.74 9.25
CA ARG A 493 12.52 4.30 8.17
C ARG A 493 13.27 5.33 7.32
N VAL A 494 14.02 6.23 7.95
CA VAL A 494 14.86 7.22 7.25
C VAL A 494 15.96 6.51 6.46
N LYS A 495 16.60 5.51 7.05
CA LYS A 495 17.68 4.76 6.40
C LYS A 495 17.18 4.01 5.17
N LEU A 496 16.05 3.33 5.27
CA LEU A 496 15.40 2.66 4.14
C LEU A 496 15.06 3.64 3.03
N TRP A 497 14.62 4.86 3.37
CA TRP A 497 14.35 5.90 2.37
C TRP A 497 15.64 6.38 1.67
N VAL A 498 16.73 6.60 2.42
CA VAL A 498 18.04 6.94 1.84
C VAL A 498 18.54 5.82 0.93
N GLU A 499 18.37 4.55 1.33
CA GLU A 499 18.79 3.41 0.53
C GLU A 499 18.01 3.30 -0.79
N ILE A 500 16.67 3.38 -0.76
CA ILE A 500 15.90 3.33 -2.01
C ILE A 500 16.22 4.52 -2.91
N PHE A 501 16.43 5.72 -2.34
CA PHE A 501 16.86 6.87 -3.12
C PHE A 501 18.20 6.58 -3.81
N LEU A 502 19.19 6.05 -3.08
CA LEU A 502 20.48 5.66 -3.66
C LEU A 502 20.36 4.54 -4.70
N LYS A 503 19.46 3.56 -4.54
CA LYS A 503 19.20 2.51 -5.56
C LYS A 503 18.64 3.11 -6.85
N VAL A 504 17.79 4.14 -6.74
CA VAL A 504 17.30 4.87 -7.91
C VAL A 504 18.43 5.66 -8.57
N ILE A 505 19.34 6.27 -7.79
CA ILE A 505 20.53 6.95 -8.34
C ILE A 505 21.52 5.98 -8.99
N GLU A 506 21.73 4.81 -8.36
CA GLU A 506 22.55 3.72 -8.89
C GLU A 506 22.08 3.34 -10.29
N ALA A 507 20.78 3.08 -10.47
CA ALA A 507 20.21 2.80 -11.77
C ALA A 507 20.40 3.98 -12.73
N LYS A 508 20.08 5.21 -12.30
CA LYS A 508 20.17 6.41 -13.14
C LYS A 508 21.58 6.65 -13.70
N LEU A 509 22.59 6.63 -12.83
CA LEU A 509 23.98 6.94 -13.18
C LEU A 509 24.76 5.74 -13.69
N ASP A 510 24.15 4.55 -13.68
CA ASP A 510 24.77 3.27 -14.03
C ASP A 510 26.03 2.96 -13.21
N LEU A 511 25.92 3.09 -11.89
CA LEU A 511 27.02 2.87 -10.94
C LEU A 511 26.77 1.59 -10.11
N PRO A 512 27.21 0.40 -10.55
CA PRO A 512 26.82 -0.86 -9.92
C PRO A 512 27.14 -0.93 -8.43
N MET A 513 26.21 -1.46 -7.64
CA MET A 513 26.34 -1.67 -6.20
C MET A 513 26.50 -0.39 -5.38
N LEU A 514 26.26 0.79 -5.96
CA LEU A 514 26.42 2.07 -5.28
C LEU A 514 25.63 2.13 -3.97
N ALA A 515 24.35 1.73 -3.96
CA ALA A 515 23.54 1.76 -2.76
C ALA A 515 23.96 0.71 -1.70
N ASN A 516 24.56 -0.40 -2.16
CA ASN A 516 24.95 -1.52 -1.31
C ASN A 516 26.31 -1.32 -0.62
N LYS A 517 27.17 -0.45 -1.15
CA LYS A 517 28.51 -0.19 -0.60
C LYS A 517 28.44 0.54 0.74
N MET A 518 29.10 -0.01 1.76
CA MET A 518 29.18 0.59 3.10
C MET A 518 29.71 2.03 3.06
N ILE A 519 30.78 2.28 2.27
CA ILE A 519 31.37 3.61 2.18
C ILE A 519 30.39 4.64 1.63
N VAL A 520 29.60 4.30 0.62
CA VAL A 520 28.58 5.20 0.04
C VAL A 520 27.52 5.51 1.09
N GLN A 521 27.04 4.49 1.78
CA GLN A 521 26.05 4.64 2.84
C GLN A 521 26.52 5.50 4.03
N GLN A 522 27.83 5.56 4.29
CA GLN A 522 28.43 6.42 5.31
C GLN A 522 28.77 7.83 4.79
N SER A 523 28.82 8.00 3.46
CA SER A 523 29.16 9.27 2.80
C SER A 523 27.93 10.10 2.47
N ILE A 524 26.85 9.46 2.02
CA ILE A 524 25.63 10.12 1.55
C ILE A 524 24.50 9.86 2.54
N LEU A 525 24.12 10.92 3.26
CA LEU A 525 23.17 10.89 4.36
C LEU A 525 21.92 11.71 4.05
N LEU A 526 20.92 11.64 4.93
CA LEU A 526 19.66 12.37 4.76
C LEU A 526 19.83 13.88 4.45
N PRO A 527 20.67 14.66 5.16
CA PRO A 527 20.84 16.09 4.85
C PRO A 527 21.22 16.34 3.39
N ASP A 528 22.07 15.49 2.82
CA ASP A 528 22.60 15.63 1.47
C ASP A 528 21.51 15.44 0.44
N LEU A 529 20.65 14.44 0.66
CA LEU A 529 19.54 14.12 -0.24
C LEU A 529 18.38 15.11 -0.09
N LEU A 530 18.22 15.75 1.08
CA LEU A 530 17.26 16.84 1.25
C LEU A 530 17.73 18.11 0.53
N GLU A 531 19.03 18.41 0.56
CA GLU A 531 19.62 19.53 -0.20
C GLU A 531 19.59 19.26 -1.71
N LYS A 532 19.95 18.04 -2.13
CA LYS A 532 19.93 17.57 -3.53
C LYS A 532 18.78 16.61 -3.80
N SER A 533 17.56 17.10 -3.62
CA SER A 533 16.31 16.33 -3.74
C SER A 533 15.96 15.85 -5.16
N ASN A 534 16.76 16.20 -6.18
CA ASN A 534 16.70 15.61 -7.52
C ASN A 534 18.11 15.48 -8.11
N LEU A 535 18.81 14.40 -7.74
CA LEU A 535 20.21 14.15 -8.14
C LEU A 535 20.23 13.64 -9.59
N ASN A 536 20.99 14.32 -10.44
CA ASN A 536 21.13 14.00 -11.87
C ASN A 536 22.60 13.89 -12.31
N PHE A 537 22.86 13.70 -13.61
CA PHE A 537 24.21 13.54 -14.15
C PHE A 537 25.16 14.72 -13.82
N ALA A 538 24.64 15.95 -13.70
CA ALA A 538 25.45 17.10 -13.32
C ALA A 538 25.95 17.03 -11.87
N ASP A 539 25.26 16.28 -11.01
CA ASP A 539 25.65 16.07 -9.61
C ASP A 539 26.61 14.88 -9.43
N LYS A 540 26.91 14.12 -10.50
CA LYS A 540 27.78 12.95 -10.43
C LYS A 540 29.18 13.28 -9.89
N GLY A 541 29.75 14.42 -10.31
CA GLY A 541 31.06 14.87 -9.81
C GLY A 541 31.05 15.09 -8.28
N TRP A 542 30.03 15.80 -7.78
CA TRP A 542 29.83 16.02 -6.35
C TRP A 542 29.67 14.70 -5.58
N LEU A 543 28.90 13.75 -6.13
CA LEU A 543 28.67 12.44 -5.52
C LEU A 543 29.99 11.67 -5.35
N LEU A 544 30.79 11.60 -6.42
CA LEU A 544 32.08 10.91 -6.43
C LEU A 544 33.11 11.60 -5.51
N GLU A 545 33.15 12.93 -5.50
CA GLU A 545 34.01 13.71 -4.61
C GLU A 545 33.65 13.46 -3.15
N LYS A 546 32.37 13.49 -2.80
CA LYS A 546 31.92 13.24 -1.43
C LYS A 546 32.27 11.83 -0.92
N ILE A 547 32.15 10.82 -1.78
CA ILE A 547 32.57 9.45 -1.46
C ILE A 547 34.10 9.39 -1.31
N SER A 548 34.84 10.06 -2.21
CA SER A 548 36.30 10.15 -2.17
C SER A 548 36.81 10.78 -0.88
N ASP A 549 36.20 11.88 -0.45
CA ASP A 549 36.55 12.59 0.78
C ASP A 549 36.32 11.73 2.02
N LYS A 550 35.15 11.09 2.11
CA LYS A 550 34.84 10.21 3.25
C LYS A 550 35.78 9.01 3.30
N PHE A 551 36.11 8.46 2.15
CA PHE A 551 37.02 7.33 2.07
C PHE A 551 38.46 7.74 2.41
N SER A 552 38.88 8.93 1.98
CA SER A 552 40.17 9.53 2.34
C SER A 552 40.28 9.76 3.84
N GLU A 553 39.24 10.29 4.49
CA GLU A 553 39.16 10.47 5.95
C GLU A 553 39.35 9.13 6.66
N MET A 554 38.54 8.11 6.33
CA MET A 554 38.60 6.79 6.97
C MET A 554 39.96 6.11 6.79
N LEU A 555 40.54 6.21 5.59
CA LEU A 555 41.81 5.56 5.30
C LEU A 555 42.98 6.31 5.94
N SER A 556 42.90 7.64 6.06
CA SER A 556 43.90 8.47 6.75
C SER A 556 43.91 8.20 8.26
N GLU A 557 42.74 8.08 8.88
CA GLU A 557 42.61 7.73 10.29
C GLU A 557 43.23 6.35 10.58
N GLU A 558 42.97 5.37 9.71
CA GLU A 558 43.52 4.02 9.89
C GLU A 558 45.03 3.94 9.61
N ALA A 559 45.53 4.72 8.65
CA ALA A 559 46.95 4.75 8.30
C ALA A 559 47.79 5.68 9.17
N GLU A 560 47.16 6.46 10.06
CA GLU A 560 47.80 7.52 10.87
C GLU A 560 48.62 8.52 10.03
N CYS A 561 48.27 8.71 8.76
CA CYS A 561 48.93 9.62 7.82
C CYS A 561 47.93 10.16 6.77
N PRO A 562 48.21 11.30 6.11
CA PRO A 562 47.28 11.88 5.16
C PRO A 562 47.23 11.08 3.85
N ILE A 563 46.09 10.47 3.58
CA ILE A 563 45.80 9.67 2.39
C ILE A 563 44.69 10.32 1.58
N GLN A 564 44.88 10.43 0.27
CA GLN A 564 43.81 10.77 -0.67
C GLN A 564 43.40 9.52 -1.45
N VAL A 565 42.11 9.22 -1.45
CA VAL A 565 41.46 8.20 -2.27
C VAL A 565 40.63 8.91 -3.32
N LYS A 566 40.80 8.58 -4.60
CA LYS A 566 39.88 9.05 -5.65
C LYS A 566 39.00 7.90 -6.12
N VAL A 567 37.70 8.11 -6.01
CA VAL A 567 36.65 7.24 -6.54
C VAL A 567 36.15 7.82 -7.85
N SER A 568 36.18 7.01 -8.91
CA SER A 568 35.64 7.35 -10.22
C SER A 568 34.48 6.43 -10.59
N GLU A 569 33.85 6.68 -11.73
CA GLU A 569 32.86 5.76 -12.32
C GLU A 569 33.47 4.37 -12.54
N ASP A 570 34.68 4.33 -13.09
CA ASP A 570 35.43 3.08 -13.32
C ASP A 570 35.66 2.30 -12.01
N SER A 571 35.72 2.96 -10.86
CA SER A 571 35.84 2.27 -9.57
C SER A 571 34.63 1.38 -9.26
N PHE A 572 33.43 1.74 -9.71
CA PHE A 572 32.21 0.93 -9.53
C PHE A 572 32.18 -0.28 -10.46
N HIS A 573 32.75 -0.19 -11.66
CA HIS A 573 32.80 -1.30 -12.61
C HIS A 573 34.01 -2.22 -12.42
N THR A 574 35.16 -1.68 -12.02
CA THR A 574 36.44 -2.42 -11.96
C THR A 574 36.90 -2.74 -10.54
N GLY A 575 36.38 -2.04 -9.52
CA GLY A 575 36.87 -2.12 -8.16
C GLY A 575 38.25 -1.47 -7.94
N MET A 576 38.79 -0.77 -8.95
CA MET A 576 40.07 -0.07 -8.85
C MET A 576 39.90 1.33 -8.24
N LEU A 577 40.79 1.68 -7.33
CA LEU A 577 40.83 2.96 -6.62
C LEU A 577 42.22 3.58 -6.83
N GLU A 578 42.26 4.90 -7.00
CA GLU A 578 43.52 5.65 -6.97
C GLU A 578 43.79 6.08 -5.53
N ILE A 579 44.95 5.70 -4.99
CA ILE A 579 45.36 5.98 -3.61
C ILE A 579 46.67 6.74 -3.66
N ILE A 580 46.70 7.89 -3.00
CA ILE A 580 47.81 8.83 -3.02
C ILE A 580 48.24 9.06 -1.56
N ASP A 581 49.49 8.72 -1.25
CA ASP A 581 50.15 9.15 -0.03
C ASP A 581 50.56 10.62 -0.18
N LEU A 582 49.94 11.50 0.61
CA LEU A 582 50.22 12.94 0.58
C LEU A 582 51.47 13.30 1.39
N SER A 583 51.92 12.42 2.30
CA SER A 583 53.16 12.61 3.07
C SER A 583 54.40 12.23 2.25
N GLY A 584 54.26 11.23 1.37
CA GLY A 584 55.38 10.62 0.66
C GLY A 584 56.31 9.81 1.59
N GLU A 585 55.86 9.53 2.80
CA GLU A 585 56.64 8.84 3.84
C GLU A 585 56.40 7.33 3.84
N LEU A 586 55.36 6.84 3.16
CA LEU A 586 55.05 5.42 3.09
C LEU A 586 55.99 4.66 2.16
N THR A 587 56.46 3.51 2.64
CA THR A 587 57.19 2.54 1.82
C THR A 587 56.26 1.87 0.80
N VAL A 588 56.84 1.27 -0.25
CA VAL A 588 56.09 0.51 -1.25
C VAL A 588 55.25 -0.60 -0.61
N ASP A 589 55.82 -1.32 0.37
CA ASP A 589 55.14 -2.39 1.09
C ASP A 589 53.96 -1.86 1.93
N GLU A 590 54.08 -0.67 2.52
CA GLU A 590 53.00 -0.01 3.26
C GLU A 590 51.89 0.45 2.33
N LEU A 591 52.23 1.06 1.19
CA LEU A 591 51.27 1.47 0.18
C LEU A 591 50.51 0.26 -0.42
N GLU A 592 51.20 -0.85 -0.65
CA GLU A 592 50.56 -2.11 -1.10
C GLU A 592 49.58 -2.66 -0.06
N LYS A 593 49.94 -2.65 1.23
CA LYS A 593 49.05 -3.08 2.31
C LYS A 593 47.83 -2.17 2.40
N LEU A 594 48.04 -0.86 2.32
CA LEU A 594 46.96 0.13 2.33
C LEU A 594 46.02 -0.05 1.14
N THR A 595 46.57 -0.32 -0.05
CA THR A 595 45.78 -0.60 -1.25
C THR A 595 44.93 -1.86 -1.11
N LYS A 596 45.47 -2.93 -0.54
CA LYS A 596 44.70 -4.16 -0.25
C LYS A 596 43.58 -3.88 0.75
N LYS A 597 43.84 -3.05 1.76
CA LYS A 597 42.83 -2.65 2.75
C LYS A 597 41.73 -1.80 2.13
N ALA A 598 42.07 -0.79 1.33
CA ALA A 598 41.10 0.04 0.62
C ALA A 598 40.21 -0.80 -0.31
N LYS A 599 40.78 -1.76 -1.06
CA LYS A 599 39.99 -2.72 -1.84
C LYS A 599 39.04 -3.55 -0.97
N SER A 600 39.51 -4.00 0.19
CA SER A 600 38.65 -4.71 1.16
C SER A 600 37.50 -3.83 1.64
N LEU A 601 37.75 -2.58 2.00
CA LEU A 601 36.72 -1.62 2.46
C LEU A 601 35.73 -1.28 1.34
N TRP A 602 36.21 -1.11 0.11
CA TRP A 602 35.36 -0.87 -1.07
C TRP A 602 34.41 -2.02 -1.40
N GLY A 603 34.85 -3.25 -1.13
CA GLY A 603 34.06 -4.46 -1.30
C GLY A 603 33.05 -4.70 -0.17
N GLN A 604 33.14 -3.98 0.95
CA GLN A 604 32.20 -4.16 2.05
C GLN A 604 30.82 -3.63 1.69
N THR A 605 29.83 -4.50 1.85
CA THR A 605 28.41 -4.16 1.79
C THR A 605 27.83 -4.10 3.19
N GLN A 606 26.73 -3.38 3.35
CA GLN A 606 26.04 -3.34 4.64
C GLN A 606 24.53 -3.32 4.48
N GLU A 607 23.87 -4.28 5.15
CA GLU A 607 22.41 -4.32 5.24
C GLU A 607 21.87 -3.23 6.18
N TYR A 608 22.49 -3.04 7.34
CA TYR A 608 22.05 -2.03 8.32
C TYR A 608 23.21 -1.46 9.14
N ILE A 609 23.24 -0.12 9.24
CA ILE A 609 23.97 0.65 10.27
C ILE A 609 22.90 1.42 11.02
N ALA A 610 22.83 1.27 12.35
CA ALA A 610 22.03 2.20 13.15
C ALA A 610 22.63 3.60 13.01
N MET A 611 21.84 4.58 12.54
CA MET A 611 22.28 5.96 12.34
C MET A 611 21.48 6.92 13.22
N PRO A 612 21.47 6.75 14.55
CA PRO A 612 20.60 7.51 15.45
C PRO A 612 20.82 9.04 15.36
N SER A 613 21.98 9.48 14.86
CA SER A 613 22.26 10.91 14.57
C SER A 613 21.38 11.51 13.46
N MET A 614 20.76 10.70 12.60
CA MET A 614 19.84 11.16 11.54
C MET A 614 18.42 11.42 12.05
N VAL A 615 18.05 10.86 13.20
CA VAL A 615 16.71 11.05 13.79
C VAL A 615 16.45 12.54 14.08
N PRO A 616 17.33 13.30 14.78
CA PRO A 616 17.13 14.73 14.97
C PRO A 616 17.01 15.54 13.66
N VAL A 617 17.77 15.19 12.62
CA VAL A 617 17.71 15.83 11.30
C VAL A 617 16.34 15.62 10.68
N PHE A 618 15.88 14.38 10.61
CA PHE A 618 14.56 14.06 10.09
C PHE A 618 13.47 14.75 10.90
N LEU A 619 13.56 14.75 12.23
CA LEU A 619 12.59 15.43 13.09
C LEU A 619 12.53 16.94 12.84
N ALA A 620 13.65 17.60 12.54
CA ALA A 620 13.67 19.00 12.16
C ALA A 620 12.99 19.22 10.79
N PHE A 621 13.32 18.39 9.80
CA PHE A 621 12.68 18.40 8.48
C PHE A 621 11.16 18.14 8.55
N ALA A 622 10.74 17.15 9.33
CA ALA A 622 9.36 16.75 9.49
C ALA A 622 8.52 17.87 10.15
N ARG A 623 9.10 18.61 11.09
CA ARG A 623 8.45 19.78 11.72
C ARG A 623 8.38 20.98 10.80
N SER A 624 9.34 21.16 9.89
CA SER A 624 9.33 22.29 8.94
C SER A 624 8.31 22.14 7.80
N GLN A 625 7.80 20.92 7.56
CA GLN A 625 6.74 20.71 6.57
C GLN A 625 5.45 21.44 6.98
N PRO A 626 4.66 21.97 6.03
CA PRO A 626 3.39 22.63 6.34
C PRO A 626 2.28 21.60 6.59
N ASP A 627 1.26 21.97 7.37
CA ASP A 627 0.08 21.11 7.59
C ASP A 627 -0.67 20.82 6.28
N SER A 628 -0.67 21.77 5.34
CA SER A 628 -1.32 21.64 4.04
C SER A 628 -0.76 20.53 3.15
N ILE A 629 0.42 19.96 3.47
CA ILE A 629 0.92 18.78 2.77
C ILE A 629 -0.02 17.57 2.92
N MET A 630 -0.80 17.52 4.01
CA MET A 630 -1.82 16.50 4.28
C MET A 630 -3.21 16.90 3.76
N ASP A 631 -3.33 17.93 2.91
CA ASP A 631 -4.64 18.27 2.33
C ASP A 631 -4.98 17.36 1.16
N SER A 632 -4.00 17.08 0.30
CA SER A 632 -4.12 16.20 -0.87
C SER A 632 -2.75 15.76 -1.33
N VAL A 633 -2.61 14.49 -1.74
CA VAL A 633 -1.47 14.04 -2.52
C VAL A 633 -1.74 14.36 -3.99
N ILE A 634 -0.76 14.95 -4.67
CA ILE A 634 -0.78 15.17 -6.11
C ILE A 634 0.34 14.35 -6.70
N ASP A 635 -0.01 13.47 -7.63
CA ASP A 635 0.94 12.71 -8.43
C ASP A 635 1.94 13.69 -9.08
N GLN A 636 3.23 13.52 -8.78
CA GLN A 636 4.27 14.43 -9.27
C GLN A 636 4.39 14.46 -10.81
N ARG A 637 3.86 13.46 -11.54
CA ARG A 637 3.75 13.53 -13.01
C ARG A 637 2.89 14.72 -13.44
N LYS A 638 1.73 14.91 -12.81
CA LYS A 638 0.81 16.02 -13.09
C LYS A 638 1.43 17.38 -12.75
N VAL A 639 2.19 17.45 -11.65
CA VAL A 639 2.91 18.68 -11.26
C VAL A 639 3.97 19.07 -12.29
N LEU A 640 4.75 18.10 -12.77
CA LEU A 640 5.80 18.33 -13.77
C LEU A 640 5.21 18.78 -15.11
N GLU A 641 4.10 18.18 -15.55
CA GLU A 641 3.38 18.58 -16.77
C GLU A 641 2.86 20.02 -16.69
N MET A 642 2.23 20.40 -15.58
CA MET A 642 1.76 21.78 -15.36
C MET A 642 2.91 22.79 -15.37
N GLY A 643 4.06 22.42 -14.79
CA GLY A 643 5.27 23.25 -14.81
C GLY A 643 5.82 23.46 -16.22
N GLN A 644 5.81 22.41 -17.06
CA GLN A 644 6.22 22.49 -18.47
C GLN A 644 5.27 23.39 -19.28
N GLN A 645 3.96 23.20 -19.16
CA GLN A 645 2.97 24.05 -19.85
C GLN A 645 3.06 25.53 -19.43
N ALA A 646 3.33 25.80 -18.15
CA ALA A 646 3.56 27.16 -17.66
C ALA A 646 4.86 27.80 -18.18
N SER A 647 5.86 26.98 -18.53
CA SER A 647 7.12 27.44 -19.13
C SER A 647 6.99 27.69 -20.65
N GLU A 648 6.28 26.82 -21.36
CA GLU A 648 6.00 26.96 -22.81
C GLU A 648 5.09 28.16 -23.11
N SER A 649 4.10 28.43 -22.25
CA SER A 649 3.21 29.60 -22.38
C SER A 649 3.89 30.96 -22.14
N ARG A 650 5.16 30.97 -21.69
CA ARG A 650 5.97 32.20 -21.52
C ARG A 650 6.95 32.45 -22.67
N VAL A 651 7.02 31.55 -23.65
CA VAL A 651 7.81 31.74 -24.88
C VAL A 651 6.87 32.21 -25.98
N VAL A 652 6.66 33.52 -26.08
CA VAL A 652 6.09 34.15 -27.27
C VAL A 652 7.26 34.75 -28.04
N GLU A 653 7.57 34.18 -29.20
CA GLU A 653 8.56 34.76 -30.11
C GLU A 653 8.12 36.17 -30.50
N ALA A 654 8.93 37.17 -30.16
CA ALA A 654 8.81 38.50 -30.73
C ALA A 654 9.41 38.44 -32.15
N VAL A 655 8.55 38.67 -33.15
CA VAL A 655 8.93 38.79 -34.58
C VAL A 655 9.80 40.01 -34.81
#